data_AF-A0A102M4D1-F1
#
_entry.id   AF-A0A102M4D1-F1
#
_cell.length_a   1.000
_cell.length_b   1.000
_cell.length_c   1.000
_cell.angle_alpha   90.00
_cell.angle_beta   90.00
_cell.angle_gamma   90.00
#
_symmetry.space_group_name_H-M   'P 1'
#
loop_
_entity.id
_entity.type
_entity.pdbx_description
1 polymer ?
#
loop_
_entity_poly.entity_id
_entity_poly.type
_entity_poly.pdbx_seq_one_letter_code
_entity_poly.pdbx_strand_id
1 'polypeptide(L)'
;MTSNGAGTPLATATIPEPPPAIRQPDAAQLDRLLARARNAHQEGALHHAEKAYAELLALAPEHPEGLHLLGAVRFQQGRLAEADTLMRQSIERQPAPLALANHAAVLAGLGREQDALARLDHALAINPVHQRALFQRAGLLAQLARHDDARAAYDRLLELAPQFADGFVKRGETLLALGRCDAALADCDRALALAGRSFDACRARGLALRGLGRFRDAADSYGHALALVPGSAEVSFLRGVAHLDLGEPALALADFNAAIAASPGFVDALFNSSVALEQLGRHDEALVRCDRVLAIEPRHARALANRGNAASYLARYRDATDSYAHALDVEPDNPGVLCNYASALMRIDRHDDAHDACDRALEAEPDYPPAWFTRGRVRLETHRYADALDDFARVIAATPRDKFAHFHRGNALRALRRHDDARQAYADAIDIDPDYVLAHCMRAFLCLSIGDFEAGWAEYEWRWRDSQLDASRRAFAQPRWTRGMPLDGQTILLYAEQGLGDTLQFCRYVPLVKALGARVVLESPVELTTLLATLDGVDALVARGAPLPPFDLHCPLLSLPLEFRTDLASIPSGAPYLHADPARVARWRERLGAAARPRIGLVWSGNPLHLNDRNRSMTLADLLPLVDDRYDWVSLQKAIRDEERPLLEGGPIRFVGDALEDFADTAALTALMDGVVSVDTSVAHLAGALGRPLAVMLPHTPDFRWLLERDDSPWYPTARLFRQPEGGQWASVVERIRDALPALVGGVAR
;
A
#
# COMPACT_ATOMS: atom_id res chain seq x y z
N MET A 1 49.83 85.75 -25.92
CA MET A 1 49.71 87.17 -25.52
C MET A 1 50.03 87.24 -24.02
N THR A 2 51.29 87.49 -23.66
CA THR A 2 51.78 88.80 -23.15
C THR A 2 50.98 89.24 -21.91
N SER A 3 51.50 88.98 -20.70
CA SER A 3 52.32 89.91 -19.91
C SER A 3 51.60 91.21 -19.55
N ASN A 4 51.32 91.41 -18.26
CA ASN A 4 51.91 92.53 -17.49
C ASN A 4 51.58 92.40 -16.00
N GLY A 5 52.61 92.50 -15.17
CA GLY A 5 52.50 92.58 -13.71
C GLY A 5 52.34 94.01 -13.20
N ALA A 6 52.07 94.10 -11.90
CA ALA A 6 52.29 95.27 -11.07
C ALA A 6 52.81 94.78 -9.70
N GLY A 7 53.94 95.33 -9.24
CA GLY A 7 54.55 95.07 -7.92
C GLY A 7 53.69 95.60 -6.77
N THR A 8 53.90 95.26 -5.49
CA THR A 8 54.99 95.66 -4.57
C THR A 8 54.59 95.12 -3.16
N PRO A 9 55.37 95.18 -2.04
CA PRO A 9 56.81 95.06 -1.76
C PRO A 9 57.16 93.87 -0.81
N LEU A 10 58.47 93.60 -0.66
CA LEU A 10 59.05 92.70 0.34
C LEU A 10 58.76 93.14 1.78
N ALA A 11 58.19 92.24 2.58
CA ALA A 11 58.17 92.31 4.04
C ALA A 11 58.97 91.12 4.61
N THR A 12 59.90 91.49 5.49
CA THR A 12 60.74 90.69 6.39
C THR A 12 60.23 89.29 6.72
N ALA A 13 61.05 88.28 6.40
CA ALA A 13 60.87 86.90 6.80
C ALA A 13 60.98 86.75 8.33
N THR A 14 59.83 86.62 9.00
CA THR A 14 59.73 86.02 10.33
C THR A 14 59.93 84.51 10.16
N ILE A 15 60.97 83.95 10.78
CA ILE A 15 61.17 82.51 10.89
C ILE A 15 59.94 81.95 11.63
N PRO A 16 59.16 81.00 11.06
CA PRO A 16 58.11 80.34 11.80
C PRO A 16 58.75 79.53 12.94
N GLU A 17 58.23 79.69 14.16
CA GLU A 17 58.57 78.84 15.29
C GLU A 17 58.48 77.35 14.87
N PRO A 18 59.43 76.50 15.31
CA PRO A 18 59.32 75.07 15.07
C PRO A 18 57.98 74.58 15.64
N PRO A 19 57.23 73.74 14.92
CA PRO A 19 55.99 73.18 15.44
C PRO A 19 56.27 72.53 16.80
N PRO A 20 55.36 72.69 17.80
CA PRO A 20 55.59 72.12 19.11
C PRO A 20 55.86 70.62 18.95
N ALA A 21 56.98 70.16 19.52
CA ALA A 21 57.32 68.75 19.54
C ALA A 21 56.09 67.95 19.98
N ILE A 22 55.64 67.04 19.13
CA ILE A 22 54.56 66.10 19.45
C ILE A 22 55.00 65.41 20.75
N ARG A 23 54.38 65.80 21.87
CA ARG A 23 54.59 65.12 23.15
C ARG A 23 54.29 63.65 22.88
N GLN A 24 55.30 62.79 23.06
CA GLN A 24 55.05 61.36 23.12
C GLN A 24 53.89 61.14 24.10
N PRO A 25 52.87 60.35 23.72
CA PRO A 25 51.71 60.15 24.57
C PRO A 25 52.17 59.63 25.93
N ASP A 26 51.72 60.30 26.99
CA ASP A 26 51.95 59.87 28.36
C ASP A 26 51.33 58.47 28.54
N ALA A 27 52.09 57.50 29.07
CA ALA A 27 51.61 56.14 29.29
C ALA A 27 50.30 56.14 30.10
N ALA A 28 50.17 57.04 31.06
CA ALA A 28 48.95 57.20 31.87
C ALA A 28 47.74 57.73 31.06
N GLN A 29 47.95 58.36 29.91
CA GLN A 29 46.88 58.76 29.00
C GLN A 29 46.40 57.58 28.14
N LEU A 30 47.32 56.78 27.61
CA LEU A 30 46.99 55.57 26.84
C LEU A 30 46.24 54.55 27.71
N ASP A 31 46.69 54.33 28.95
CA ASP A 31 46.03 53.42 29.90
C ASP A 31 44.59 53.83 30.21
N ARG A 32 44.34 55.14 30.38
CA ARG A 32 42.98 55.67 30.60
C ARG A 32 42.07 55.47 29.39
N LEU A 33 42.59 55.69 28.18
CA LEU A 33 41.84 55.47 26.94
C LEU A 33 41.51 54.00 26.74
N LEU A 34 42.50 53.12 26.97
CA LEU A 34 42.32 51.68 26.87
C LEU A 34 41.31 51.16 27.90
N ALA A 35 41.38 51.61 29.15
CA ALA A 35 40.42 51.25 30.20
C ALA A 35 38.99 51.70 29.84
N ARG A 36 38.83 52.94 29.35
CA ARG A 36 37.54 53.45 28.87
C ARG A 36 36.99 52.61 27.71
N ALA A 37 37.84 52.27 26.75
CA ALA A 37 37.44 51.46 25.60
C ALA A 37 37.02 50.04 26.00
N ARG A 38 37.77 49.41 26.91
CA ARG A 38 37.42 48.10 27.48
C ARG A 38 36.09 48.13 28.23
N ASN A 39 35.84 49.16 29.05
CA ASN A 39 34.58 49.28 29.78
C ASN A 39 33.40 49.41 28.82
N ALA A 40 33.49 50.29 27.81
CA ALA A 40 32.45 50.41 26.79
C ALA A 40 32.23 49.11 26.01
N HIS A 41 33.30 48.35 25.76
CA HIS A 41 33.22 47.05 25.09
C HIS A 41 32.53 46.00 25.96
N GLN A 42 32.88 45.94 27.25
CA GLN A 42 32.27 45.05 28.23
C GLN A 42 30.78 45.34 28.45
N GLU A 43 30.38 46.61 28.37
CA GLU A 43 28.98 47.06 28.44
C GLU A 43 28.18 46.77 27.15
N GLY A 44 28.83 46.24 26.10
CA GLY A 44 28.19 45.98 24.81
C GLY A 44 27.93 47.24 23.98
N ALA A 45 28.43 48.40 24.40
CA ALA A 45 28.32 49.67 23.69
C ALA A 45 29.30 49.73 22.51
N LEU A 46 29.12 48.86 21.51
CA LEU A 46 30.08 48.60 20.43
C LEU A 46 30.52 49.87 19.69
N HIS A 47 29.62 50.82 19.42
CA HIS A 47 29.97 52.07 18.76
C HIS A 47 30.85 52.98 19.63
N HIS A 48 30.59 53.03 20.94
CA HIS A 48 31.40 53.79 21.89
C HIS A 48 32.78 53.14 22.09
N ALA A 49 32.82 51.81 22.16
CA ALA A 49 34.06 51.04 22.22
C ALA A 49 34.91 51.25 20.96
N GLU A 50 34.30 51.16 19.78
CA GLU A 50 34.95 51.42 18.50
C GLU A 50 35.59 52.80 18.44
N LYS A 51 34.86 53.84 18.84
CA LYS A 51 35.36 55.22 18.87
C LYS A 51 36.53 55.35 19.85
N ALA A 52 36.41 54.80 21.05
CA ALA A 52 37.45 54.87 22.08
C ALA A 52 38.73 54.11 21.68
N TYR A 53 38.61 52.94 21.05
CA TYR A 53 39.78 52.23 20.50
C TYR A 53 40.39 52.96 19.29
N ALA A 54 39.58 53.61 18.44
CA ALA A 54 40.11 54.43 17.35
C ALA A 54 40.87 55.67 17.87
N GLU A 55 40.37 56.33 18.93
CA GLU A 55 41.06 57.42 19.61
C GLU A 55 42.41 56.96 20.21
N LEU A 56 42.45 55.77 20.83
CA LEU A 56 43.69 55.16 21.30
C LEU A 56 44.68 54.93 20.15
N LEU A 57 44.24 54.34 19.05
CA LEU A 57 45.08 54.03 17.89
C LEU A 57 45.51 55.27 17.08
N ALA A 58 44.77 56.38 17.18
CA ALA A 58 45.23 57.65 16.62
C ALA A 58 46.48 58.20 17.34
N LEU A 59 46.61 57.92 18.64
CA LEU A 59 47.77 58.32 19.46
C LEU A 59 48.88 57.27 19.48
N ALA A 60 48.53 55.99 19.35
CA ALA A 60 49.46 54.87 19.31
C ALA A 60 49.03 53.85 18.24
N PRO A 61 49.34 54.08 16.94
CA PRO A 61 48.87 53.25 15.82
C PRO A 61 49.26 51.78 15.91
N GLU A 62 50.39 51.49 16.54
CA GLU A 62 50.96 50.14 16.66
C GLU A 62 50.61 49.47 18.01
N HIS A 63 49.67 50.02 18.80
CA HIS A 63 49.30 49.48 20.12
C HIS A 63 48.64 48.09 19.97
N PRO A 64 49.31 46.98 20.34
CA PRO A 64 48.88 45.63 19.93
C PRO A 64 47.49 45.27 20.44
N GLU A 65 47.21 45.54 21.71
CA GLU A 65 45.90 45.25 22.29
C GLU A 65 44.78 46.15 21.73
N GLY A 66 45.12 47.39 21.35
CA GLY A 66 44.15 48.34 20.78
C GLY A 66 43.68 47.85 19.41
N LEU A 67 44.64 47.38 18.59
CA LEU A 67 44.40 46.76 17.29
C LEU A 67 43.55 45.48 17.42
N HIS A 68 43.89 44.59 18.37
CA HIS A 68 43.13 43.35 18.61
C HIS A 68 41.69 43.62 19.03
N LEU A 69 41.49 44.48 20.04
CA LEU A 69 40.17 44.74 20.60
C LEU A 69 39.29 45.57 19.64
N LEU A 70 39.85 46.53 18.89
CA LEU A 70 39.11 47.18 17.81
C LEU A 70 38.72 46.15 16.75
N GLY A 71 39.63 45.27 16.34
CA GLY A 71 39.31 44.16 15.43
C GLY A 71 38.19 43.28 15.95
N ALA A 72 38.15 42.99 17.26
CA ALA A 72 37.08 42.21 17.88
C ALA A 72 35.72 42.93 17.83
N VAL A 73 35.71 44.25 18.04
CA VAL A 73 34.50 45.07 17.85
C VAL A 73 34.03 45.05 16.39
N ARG A 74 34.96 45.18 15.42
CA ARG A 74 34.64 45.08 13.99
C ARG A 74 34.04 43.73 13.63
N PHE A 75 34.59 42.64 14.17
CA PHE A 75 34.06 41.29 14.01
C PHE A 75 32.63 41.18 14.55
N GLN A 76 32.36 41.68 15.75
CA GLN A 76 31.03 41.69 16.35
C GLN A 76 30.00 42.51 15.55
N GLN A 77 30.46 43.48 14.75
CA GLN A 77 29.63 44.27 13.84
C GLN A 77 29.53 43.67 12.41
N GLY A 78 30.07 42.46 12.18
CA GLY A 78 30.05 41.79 10.88
C GLY A 78 31.10 42.30 9.87
N ARG A 79 32.01 43.18 10.27
CA ARG A 79 33.03 43.78 9.40
C ARG A 79 34.30 42.93 9.37
N LEU A 80 34.19 41.76 8.74
CA LEU A 80 35.20 40.69 8.75
C LEU A 80 36.55 41.11 8.15
N ALA A 81 36.57 41.82 7.01
CA ALA A 81 37.81 42.23 6.34
C ALA A 81 38.61 43.28 7.15
N GLU A 82 37.90 44.22 7.78
CA GLU A 82 38.52 45.21 8.68
C GLU A 82 39.06 44.52 9.94
N ALA A 83 38.30 43.57 10.51
CA ALA A 83 38.73 42.77 11.65
C ALA A 83 40.01 41.96 11.32
N ASP A 84 40.07 41.31 10.15
CA ASP A 84 41.24 40.55 9.70
C ASP A 84 42.49 41.44 9.63
N THR A 85 42.35 42.63 9.05
CA THR A 85 43.47 43.57 8.91
C THR A 85 44.02 44.01 10.27
N LEU A 86 43.14 44.46 11.17
CA LEU A 86 43.53 44.96 12.48
C LEU A 86 44.10 43.86 13.37
N MET A 87 43.48 42.67 13.39
CA MET A 87 43.97 41.56 14.19
C MET A 87 45.30 41.00 13.66
N ARG A 88 45.51 40.97 12.34
CA ARG A 88 46.80 40.60 11.76
C ARG A 88 47.90 41.56 12.19
N GLN A 89 47.66 42.88 12.12
CA GLN A 89 48.62 43.90 12.58
C GLN A 89 48.93 43.72 14.07
N SER A 90 47.92 43.50 14.91
CA SER A 90 48.10 43.20 16.34
C SER A 90 49.04 42.00 16.56
N ILE A 91 48.76 40.89 15.88
CA ILE A 91 49.50 39.63 16.04
C ILE A 91 50.95 39.75 15.54
N GLU A 92 51.21 40.51 14.46
CA GLU A 92 52.57 40.79 13.98
C GLU A 92 53.42 41.55 14.99
N ARG A 93 52.80 42.36 15.86
CA ARG A 93 53.51 43.12 16.90
C ARG A 93 53.64 42.34 18.20
N GLN A 94 52.57 41.71 18.63
CA GLN A 94 52.55 40.92 19.85
C GLN A 94 51.60 39.73 19.71
N PRO A 95 52.11 38.54 19.34
CA PRO A 95 51.28 37.35 19.27
C PRO A 95 50.82 36.96 20.68
N ALA A 96 49.50 37.01 20.90
CA ALA A 96 48.86 36.60 22.14
C ALA A 96 47.84 35.48 21.86
N PRO A 97 47.71 34.45 22.71
CA PRO A 97 46.78 33.34 22.47
C PRO A 97 45.33 33.77 22.20
N LEU A 98 44.84 34.76 22.95
CA LEU A 98 43.48 35.29 22.76
C LEU A 98 43.33 36.07 21.44
N ALA A 99 44.36 36.81 21.02
CA ALA A 99 44.35 37.53 19.74
C ALA A 99 44.37 36.55 18.56
N LEU A 100 45.21 35.52 18.63
CA LEU A 100 45.28 34.44 17.65
C LEU A 100 43.95 33.65 17.55
N ALA A 101 43.35 33.29 18.70
CA ALA A 101 42.07 32.58 18.74
C ALA A 101 40.90 33.43 18.19
N ASN A 102 40.84 34.72 18.55
CA ASN A 102 39.82 35.62 18.00
C ASN A 102 40.03 35.84 16.49
N HIS A 103 41.28 35.96 16.02
CA HIS A 103 41.60 36.08 14.59
C HIS A 103 41.23 34.81 13.81
N ALA A 104 41.44 33.63 14.39
CA ALA A 104 41.00 32.38 13.81
C ALA A 104 39.48 32.34 13.56
N ALA A 105 38.67 32.89 14.49
CA ALA A 105 37.23 33.01 14.30
C ALA A 105 36.87 33.93 13.12
N VAL A 106 37.61 35.04 12.93
CA VAL A 106 37.46 35.94 11.77
C VAL A 106 37.81 35.21 10.47
N LEU A 107 38.93 34.48 10.45
CA LEU A 107 39.38 33.72 9.28
C LEU A 107 38.39 32.62 8.89
N ALA A 108 37.85 31.89 9.87
CA ALA A 108 36.78 30.91 9.64
C ALA A 108 35.54 31.58 9.04
N GLY A 109 35.12 32.75 9.55
CA GLY A 109 34.03 33.54 8.97
C GLY A 109 34.30 34.06 7.54
N LEU A 110 35.56 34.16 7.14
CA LEU A 110 35.99 34.50 5.77
C LEU A 110 36.17 33.26 4.87
N GLY A 111 35.87 32.05 5.34
CA GLY A 111 36.08 30.80 4.61
C GLY A 111 37.55 30.37 4.51
N ARG A 112 38.45 30.96 5.30
CA ARG A 112 39.89 30.65 5.33
C ARG A 112 40.22 29.67 6.45
N GLU A 113 39.63 28.49 6.37
CA GLU A 113 39.62 27.48 7.45
C GLU A 113 41.02 26.92 7.77
N GLN A 114 41.88 26.73 6.78
CA GLN A 114 43.26 26.28 7.01
C GLN A 114 44.10 27.34 7.72
N ASP A 115 43.92 28.62 7.35
CA ASP A 115 44.59 29.72 8.04
C ASP A 115 44.09 29.86 9.48
N ALA A 116 42.79 29.65 9.71
CA ALA A 116 42.20 29.64 11.04
C ALA A 116 42.79 28.51 11.91
N LEU A 117 42.95 27.29 11.37
CA LEU A 117 43.63 26.20 12.07
C LEU A 117 45.07 26.57 12.41
N ALA A 118 45.84 27.12 11.47
CA ALA A 118 47.21 27.54 11.72
C ALA A 118 47.32 28.60 12.83
N ARG A 119 46.35 29.53 12.90
CA ARG A 119 46.27 30.52 14.00
C ARG A 119 45.97 29.88 15.34
N LEU A 120 45.09 28.87 15.38
CA LEU A 120 44.77 28.13 16.60
C LEU A 120 45.95 27.26 17.06
N ASP A 121 46.65 26.60 16.14
CA ASP A 121 47.87 25.85 16.44
C ASP A 121 48.95 26.78 17.02
N HIS A 122 49.12 27.99 16.46
CA HIS A 122 50.03 28.99 17.01
C HIS A 122 49.60 29.46 18.41
N ALA A 123 48.29 29.69 18.64
CA ALA A 123 47.78 30.05 19.96
C ALA A 123 48.10 28.97 21.01
N LEU A 124 47.98 27.70 20.64
CA LEU A 124 48.25 26.55 21.50
C LEU A 124 49.74 26.26 21.66
N ALA A 125 50.59 26.64 20.70
CA ALA A 125 52.04 26.61 20.86
C ALA A 125 52.51 27.62 21.93
N ILE A 126 51.86 28.79 22.02
CA ILE A 126 52.15 29.80 23.05
C ILE A 126 51.55 29.39 24.40
N ASN A 127 50.30 28.91 24.41
CA ASN A 127 49.62 28.45 25.63
C ASN A 127 48.85 27.14 25.36
N PRO A 128 49.45 25.98 25.67
CA PRO A 128 48.85 24.66 25.41
C PRO A 128 47.55 24.38 26.17
N VAL A 129 47.23 25.17 27.20
CA VAL A 129 46.01 25.02 28.02
C VAL A 129 44.96 26.09 27.75
N HIS A 130 45.11 26.86 26.67
CA HIS A 130 44.17 27.92 26.31
C HIS A 130 42.82 27.36 25.83
N GLN A 131 41.86 27.25 26.75
CA GLN A 131 40.56 26.58 26.54
C GLN A 131 39.79 27.04 25.29
N ARG A 132 39.70 28.36 25.04
CA ARG A 132 39.00 28.88 23.85
C ARG A 132 39.64 28.40 22.55
N ALA A 133 40.98 28.36 22.49
CA ALA A 133 41.70 27.92 21.30
C ALA A 133 41.52 26.42 21.08
N LEU A 134 41.56 25.61 22.15
CA LEU A 134 41.26 24.18 22.09
C LEU A 134 39.84 23.92 21.57
N PHE A 135 38.84 24.61 22.13
CA PHE A 135 37.44 24.46 21.71
C PHE A 135 37.20 24.86 20.25
N GLN A 136 37.70 26.03 19.83
CA GLN A 136 37.57 26.50 18.45
C GLN A 136 38.28 25.58 17.46
N ARG A 137 39.47 25.06 17.83
CA ARG A 137 40.23 24.12 17.01
C ARG A 137 39.47 22.81 16.84
N ALA A 138 38.97 22.25 17.93
CA ALA A 138 38.19 21.02 17.90
C ALA A 138 36.92 21.17 17.03
N GLY A 139 36.20 22.29 17.17
CA GLY A 139 35.01 22.58 16.37
C GLY A 139 35.33 22.73 14.88
N LEU A 140 36.40 23.44 14.54
CA LEU A 140 36.82 23.63 13.15
C LEU A 140 37.28 22.31 12.50
N LEU A 141 37.98 21.45 13.25
CA LEU A 141 38.33 20.11 12.80
C LEU A 141 37.09 19.25 12.54
N ALA A 142 36.06 19.34 13.39
CA ALA A 142 34.80 18.63 13.19
C ALA A 142 34.06 19.11 11.93
N GLN A 143 34.03 20.42 11.68
CA GLN A 143 33.44 21.01 10.46
C GLN A 143 34.17 20.55 9.19
N LEU A 144 35.49 20.39 9.27
CA LEU A 144 36.34 19.86 8.20
C LEU A 144 36.27 18.33 8.03
N ALA A 145 35.31 17.66 8.69
CA ALA A 145 35.16 16.20 8.72
C ALA A 145 36.40 15.43 9.24
N ARG A 146 37.31 16.09 9.96
CA ARG A 146 38.48 15.48 10.61
C ARG A 146 38.09 15.00 12.01
N HIS A 147 37.14 14.07 12.07
CA HIS A 147 36.45 13.70 13.31
C HIS A 147 37.37 13.08 14.37
N ASP A 148 38.39 12.30 13.99
CA ASP A 148 39.36 11.76 14.95
C ASP A 148 40.25 12.84 15.58
N ASP A 149 40.72 13.80 14.76
CA ASP A 149 41.50 14.94 15.25
C ASP A 149 40.65 15.86 16.14
N ALA A 150 39.39 16.07 15.76
CA ALA A 150 38.42 16.83 16.53
C ALA A 150 38.17 16.17 17.89
N ARG A 151 37.98 14.84 17.91
CA ARG A 151 37.82 14.07 19.14
C ARG A 151 39.04 14.23 20.04
N ALA A 152 40.26 14.06 19.52
CA ALA A 152 41.48 14.23 20.30
C ALA A 152 41.62 15.65 20.88
N ALA A 153 41.25 16.68 20.11
CA ALA A 153 41.25 18.06 20.59
C ALA A 153 40.18 18.30 21.68
N TYR A 154 38.99 17.72 21.56
CA TYR A 154 37.95 17.77 22.60
C TYR A 154 38.34 16.96 23.85
N ASP A 155 38.98 15.81 23.70
CA ASP A 155 39.53 15.02 24.82
C ASP A 155 40.49 15.89 25.63
N ARG A 156 41.41 16.56 24.95
CA ARG A 156 42.36 17.48 25.60
C ARG A 156 41.68 18.67 26.29
N LEU A 157 40.65 19.25 25.66
CA LEU A 157 39.86 20.33 26.26
C LEU A 157 39.19 19.87 27.56
N LEU A 158 38.57 18.69 27.55
CA LEU A 158 37.77 18.18 28.67
C LEU A 158 38.63 17.63 29.81
N GLU A 159 39.87 17.18 29.54
CA GLU A 159 40.88 16.94 30.57
C GLU A 159 41.18 18.21 31.38
N LEU A 160 41.27 19.36 30.70
CA LEU A 160 41.60 20.66 31.30
C LEU A 160 40.37 21.39 31.88
N ALA A 161 39.18 21.08 31.36
CA ALA A 161 37.92 21.74 31.72
C ALA A 161 36.80 20.72 31.94
N PRO A 162 36.87 19.87 33.00
CA PRO A 162 35.93 18.76 33.20
C PRO A 162 34.50 19.18 33.58
N GLN A 163 34.26 20.48 33.74
CA GLN A 163 32.94 21.08 34.01
C GLN A 163 32.38 21.84 32.79
N PHE A 164 33.05 21.79 31.63
CA PHE A 164 32.61 22.50 30.43
C PHE A 164 31.56 21.69 29.66
N ALA A 165 30.30 21.90 29.99
CA ALA A 165 29.16 21.14 29.43
C ALA A 165 29.11 21.16 27.90
N ASP A 166 29.30 22.32 27.26
CA ASP A 166 29.27 22.45 25.79
C ASP A 166 30.39 21.63 25.13
N GLY A 167 31.54 21.47 25.80
CA GLY A 167 32.61 20.60 25.32
C GLY A 167 32.18 19.14 25.23
N PHE A 168 31.42 18.65 26.22
CA PHE A 168 30.86 17.29 26.19
C PHE A 168 29.82 17.14 25.08
N VAL A 169 28.93 18.12 24.88
CA VAL A 169 27.96 18.08 23.77
C VAL A 169 28.67 17.99 22.42
N LYS A 170 29.67 18.85 22.16
CA LYS A 170 30.39 18.87 20.88
C LYS A 170 31.27 17.64 20.66
N ARG A 171 31.86 17.07 21.72
CA ARG A 171 32.54 15.78 21.63
C ARG A 171 31.55 14.65 21.35
N GLY A 172 30.38 14.65 22.00
CA GLY A 172 29.28 13.71 21.74
C GLY A 172 28.82 13.73 20.28
N GLU A 173 28.59 14.89 19.70
CA GLU A 173 28.27 15.05 18.27
C GLU A 173 29.38 14.49 17.36
N THR A 174 30.65 14.75 17.71
CA THR A 174 31.81 14.20 16.98
C THR A 174 31.86 12.67 17.09
N LEU A 175 31.54 12.11 18.26
CA LEU A 175 31.48 10.67 18.50
C LEU A 175 30.34 10.00 17.72
N LEU A 176 29.20 10.67 17.55
CA LEU A 176 28.12 10.20 16.68
C LEU A 176 28.55 10.12 15.21
N ALA A 177 29.26 11.13 14.72
CA ALA A 177 29.81 11.10 13.36
C ALA A 177 30.83 9.95 13.17
N LEU A 178 31.51 9.52 14.23
CA LEU A 178 32.38 8.35 14.27
C LEU A 178 31.64 7.01 14.53
N GLY A 179 30.31 7.02 14.65
CA GLY A 179 29.50 5.83 14.96
C GLY A 179 29.64 5.32 16.42
N ARG A 180 30.32 6.06 17.30
CA ARG A 180 30.59 5.67 18.70
C ARG A 180 29.43 6.08 19.61
N CYS A 181 28.27 5.46 19.41
CA CYS A 181 27.01 5.85 20.05
C CYS A 181 27.04 5.75 21.59
N ASP A 182 27.63 4.71 22.17
CA ASP A 182 27.74 4.57 23.63
C ASP A 182 28.55 5.70 24.29
N ALA A 183 29.68 6.05 23.67
CA ALA A 183 30.53 7.13 24.16
C ALA A 183 29.84 8.49 24.00
N ALA A 184 29.13 8.70 22.89
CA ALA A 184 28.34 9.90 22.67
C ALA A 184 27.21 10.05 23.71
N LEU A 185 26.53 8.95 24.06
CA LEU A 185 25.50 8.94 25.10
C LEU A 185 26.08 9.35 26.47
N ALA A 186 27.22 8.78 26.86
CA ALA A 186 27.89 9.13 28.11
C ALA A 186 28.26 10.62 28.18
N ASP A 187 28.73 11.20 27.08
CA ASP A 187 29.02 12.62 26.97
C ASP A 187 27.77 13.49 27.07
N CYS A 188 26.67 13.10 26.43
CA CYS A 188 25.41 13.82 26.53
C CYS A 188 24.84 13.78 27.95
N ASP A 189 24.87 12.62 28.61
CA ASP A 189 24.44 12.48 30.01
C ASP A 189 25.31 13.33 30.95
N ARG A 190 26.62 13.39 30.69
CA ARG A 190 27.53 14.26 31.45
C ARG A 190 27.24 15.73 31.23
N ALA A 191 26.98 16.15 30.00
CA ALA A 191 26.59 17.53 29.67
C ALA A 191 25.29 17.93 30.39
N LEU A 192 24.28 17.05 30.38
CA LEU A 192 23.01 17.28 31.07
C LEU A 192 23.16 17.32 32.59
N ALA A 193 24.03 16.50 33.18
CA ALA A 193 24.33 16.55 34.61
C ALA A 193 25.00 17.87 35.03
N LEU A 194 25.77 18.50 34.14
CA LEU A 194 26.47 19.76 34.40
C LEU A 194 25.58 21.00 34.17
N ALA A 195 24.80 21.03 33.09
CA ALA A 195 24.03 22.20 32.68
C ALA A 195 22.52 22.10 32.97
N GLY A 196 22.00 20.93 33.35
CA GLY A 196 20.60 20.66 33.67
C GLY A 196 19.66 20.61 32.46
N ARG A 197 19.62 21.68 31.64
CA ARG A 197 18.71 21.82 30.49
C ARG A 197 19.48 22.29 29.26
N SER A 198 19.75 21.40 28.31
CA SER A 198 20.40 21.73 27.03
C SER A 198 19.67 21.09 25.86
N PHE A 199 19.25 21.91 24.90
CA PHE A 199 18.57 21.46 23.69
C PHE A 199 19.49 20.53 22.87
N ASP A 200 20.73 20.97 22.62
CA ASP A 200 21.69 20.21 21.82
C ASP A 200 22.10 18.91 22.51
N ALA A 201 22.26 18.90 23.84
CA ALA A 201 22.55 17.68 24.58
C ALA A 201 21.39 16.67 24.48
N CYS A 202 20.14 17.12 24.63
CA CYS A 202 18.96 16.25 24.48
C CYS A 202 18.81 15.72 23.05
N ARG A 203 19.04 16.55 22.02
CA ARG A 203 19.01 16.15 20.61
C ARG A 203 20.10 15.12 20.30
N ALA A 204 21.35 15.39 20.67
CA ALA A 204 22.48 14.47 20.46
C ALA A 204 22.29 13.16 21.25
N ARG A 205 21.75 13.24 22.47
CA ARG A 205 21.37 12.06 23.26
C ARG A 205 20.35 11.19 22.54
N GLY A 206 19.32 11.79 21.95
CA GLY A 206 18.31 11.08 21.16
C GLY A 206 18.92 10.36 19.96
N LEU A 207 19.84 11.01 19.24
CA LEU A 207 20.57 10.41 18.12
C LEU A 207 21.41 9.21 18.57
N ALA A 208 22.14 9.35 19.69
CA ALA A 208 22.94 8.26 20.28
C ALA A 208 22.07 7.06 20.67
N LEU A 209 20.95 7.32 21.36
CA LEU A 209 20.03 6.27 21.81
C LEU A 209 19.38 5.54 20.63
N ARG A 210 18.99 6.26 19.58
CA ARG A 210 18.45 5.65 18.36
C ARG A 210 19.50 4.77 17.67
N GLY A 211 20.75 5.23 17.57
CA GLY A 211 21.86 4.44 17.02
C GLY A 211 22.14 3.16 17.82
N LEU A 212 21.81 3.14 19.11
CA LEU A 212 21.89 1.98 20.00
C LEU A 212 20.63 1.10 19.99
N GLY A 213 19.62 1.41 19.15
CA GLY A 213 18.34 0.70 19.12
C GLY A 213 17.40 1.00 20.30
N ARG A 214 17.73 1.96 21.15
CA ARG A 214 16.93 2.39 22.31
C ARG A 214 15.89 3.43 21.89
N PHE A 215 14.98 3.04 21.01
CA PHE A 215 14.07 3.95 20.31
C PHE A 215 13.12 4.72 21.24
N ARG A 216 12.62 4.09 22.31
CA ARG A 216 11.77 4.77 23.31
C ARG A 216 12.52 5.90 24.01
N ASP A 217 13.69 5.59 24.56
CA ASP A 217 14.52 6.59 25.26
C ASP A 217 14.97 7.72 24.31
N ALA A 218 15.18 7.39 23.03
CA ALA A 218 15.47 8.37 21.99
C ALA A 218 14.29 9.34 21.81
N ALA A 219 13.07 8.82 21.65
CA ALA A 219 11.85 9.63 21.52
C ALA A 219 11.63 10.55 22.73
N ASP A 220 11.86 10.04 23.95
CA ASP A 220 11.78 10.83 25.18
C ASP A 220 12.83 11.95 25.21
N SER A 221 14.06 11.66 24.79
CA SER A 221 15.14 12.65 24.70
C SER A 221 14.83 13.76 23.70
N TYR A 222 14.27 13.41 22.53
CA TYR A 222 13.77 14.40 21.58
C TYR A 222 12.58 15.19 22.15
N GLY A 223 11.72 14.56 22.94
CA GLY A 223 10.64 15.24 23.67
C GLY A 223 11.17 16.30 24.64
N HIS A 224 12.25 16.01 25.38
CA HIS A 224 12.91 16.99 26.23
C HIS A 224 13.54 18.13 25.41
N ALA A 225 14.14 17.85 24.25
CA ALA A 225 14.65 18.89 23.37
C ALA A 225 13.51 19.80 22.86
N LEU A 226 12.38 19.23 22.40
CA LEU A 226 11.21 20.00 21.94
C LEU A 226 10.54 20.81 23.05
N ALA A 227 10.62 20.37 24.31
CA ALA A 227 10.15 21.14 25.46
C ALA A 227 11.02 22.39 25.73
N LEU A 228 12.28 22.39 25.28
CA LEU A 228 13.19 23.55 25.36
C LEU A 228 13.04 24.48 24.16
N VAL A 229 12.94 23.91 22.96
CA VAL A 229 12.76 24.66 21.70
C VAL A 229 11.56 24.07 20.95
N PRO A 230 10.35 24.57 21.24
CA PRO A 230 9.15 24.17 20.50
C PRO A 230 9.26 24.56 19.02
N GLY A 231 8.76 23.70 18.14
CA GLY A 231 8.72 23.96 16.70
C GLY A 231 10.02 23.69 15.95
N SER A 232 11.01 23.01 16.56
CA SER A 232 12.18 22.50 15.82
C SER A 232 11.75 21.41 14.83
N ALA A 233 11.71 21.75 13.54
CA ALA A 233 11.31 20.83 12.48
C ALA A 233 12.17 19.57 12.45
N GLU A 234 13.49 19.73 12.57
CA GLU A 234 14.47 18.64 12.62
C GLU A 234 14.18 17.68 13.78
N VAL A 235 14.01 18.19 15.01
CA VAL A 235 13.80 17.32 16.17
C VAL A 235 12.44 16.64 16.14
N SER A 236 11.39 17.34 15.67
CA SER A 236 10.09 16.70 15.41
C SER A 236 10.23 15.57 14.39
N PHE A 237 10.95 15.77 13.30
CA PHE A 237 11.23 14.71 12.34
C PHE A 237 11.98 13.53 12.97
N LEU A 238 13.06 13.79 13.71
CA LEU A 238 13.86 12.74 14.37
C LEU A 238 13.05 11.92 15.38
N ARG A 239 12.15 12.58 16.14
CA ARG A 239 11.21 11.89 17.05
C ARG A 239 10.21 11.05 16.28
N GLY A 240 9.67 11.57 15.17
CA GLY A 240 8.78 10.84 14.29
C GLY A 240 9.42 9.57 13.72
N VAL A 241 10.68 9.63 13.30
CA VAL A 241 11.44 8.46 12.85
C VAL A 241 11.62 7.44 13.99
N ALA A 242 11.95 7.89 15.21
CA ALA A 242 12.04 6.99 16.36
C ALA A 242 10.70 6.30 16.69
N HIS A 243 9.56 6.97 16.50
CA HIS A 243 8.24 6.35 16.63
C HIS A 243 7.93 5.36 15.51
N LEU A 244 8.41 5.56 14.28
CA LEU A 244 8.32 4.53 13.23
C LEU A 244 9.13 3.28 13.61
N ASP A 245 10.35 3.46 14.12
CA ASP A 245 11.19 2.34 14.58
C ASP A 245 10.54 1.55 15.74
N LEU A 246 9.69 2.20 16.54
CA LEU A 246 8.88 1.58 17.60
C LEU A 246 7.59 0.89 17.09
N GLY A 247 7.25 1.04 15.81
CA GLY A 247 5.96 0.57 15.29
C GLY A 247 4.76 1.41 15.74
N GLU A 248 4.97 2.71 16.00
CA GLU A 248 3.95 3.65 16.46
C GLU A 248 3.59 4.70 15.38
N PRO A 249 3.00 4.29 14.24
CA PRO A 249 2.83 5.17 13.08
C PRO A 249 1.91 6.36 13.35
N ALA A 250 0.97 6.26 14.29
CA ALA A 250 0.11 7.37 14.69
C ALA A 250 0.87 8.51 15.37
N LEU A 251 1.81 8.17 16.28
CA LEU A 251 2.68 9.16 16.94
C LEU A 251 3.70 9.73 15.95
N ALA A 252 4.27 8.87 15.11
CA ALA A 252 5.18 9.29 14.05
C ALA A 252 4.53 10.31 13.11
N LEU A 253 3.30 10.06 12.68
CA LEU A 253 2.55 10.98 11.81
C LEU A 253 2.29 12.33 12.48
N ALA A 254 1.98 12.37 13.78
CA ALA A 254 1.81 13.62 14.52
C ALA A 254 3.11 14.45 14.53
N ASP A 255 4.24 13.79 14.73
CA ASP A 255 5.55 14.41 14.73
C ASP A 255 5.99 14.90 13.34
N PHE A 256 5.77 14.11 12.29
CA PHE A 256 6.03 14.57 10.93
C PHE A 256 5.13 15.74 10.55
N ASN A 257 3.87 15.76 10.99
CA ASN A 257 3.00 16.92 10.79
C ASN A 257 3.51 18.17 11.52
N ALA A 258 4.04 18.04 12.74
CA ALA A 258 4.68 19.14 13.43
C ALA A 258 5.93 19.65 12.69
N ALA A 259 6.75 18.74 12.16
CA ALA A 259 7.92 19.08 11.34
C ALA A 259 7.52 19.83 10.06
N ILE A 260 6.46 19.39 9.38
CA ILE A 260 5.93 20.00 8.16
C ILE A 260 5.26 21.35 8.45
N ALA A 261 4.62 21.50 9.61
CA ALA A 261 4.05 22.78 10.02
C ALA A 261 5.15 23.82 10.27
N ALA A 262 6.27 23.40 10.86
CA ALA A 262 7.43 24.26 11.08
C ALA A 262 8.23 24.53 9.78
N SER A 263 8.30 23.56 8.87
CA SER A 263 8.96 23.69 7.57
C SER A 263 8.14 22.98 6.46
N PRO A 264 7.26 23.70 5.74
CA PRO A 264 6.35 23.11 4.76
C PRO A 264 7.00 22.37 3.59
N GLY A 265 8.26 22.70 3.28
CA GLY A 265 9.06 22.08 2.22
C GLY A 265 10.02 20.98 2.72
N PHE A 266 9.87 20.50 3.96
CA PHE A 266 10.75 19.47 4.50
C PHE A 266 10.44 18.09 3.87
N VAL A 267 11.16 17.77 2.80
CA VAL A 267 10.95 16.57 1.97
C VAL A 267 11.00 15.27 2.78
N ASP A 268 12.00 15.08 3.65
CA ASP A 268 12.09 13.87 4.47
C ASP A 268 10.88 13.67 5.39
N ALA A 269 10.38 14.75 6.00
CA ALA A 269 9.19 14.69 6.83
C ALA A 269 7.93 14.40 5.99
N LEU A 270 7.82 14.99 4.79
CA LEU A 270 6.72 14.71 3.86
C LEU A 270 6.71 13.23 3.44
N PHE A 271 7.84 12.71 2.98
CA PHE A 271 7.98 11.31 2.58
C PHE A 271 7.74 10.35 3.75
N ASN A 272 8.37 10.53 4.91
CA ASN A 272 8.15 9.63 6.04
C ASN A 272 6.71 9.73 6.59
N SER A 273 6.03 10.87 6.42
CA SER A 273 4.60 10.96 6.71
C SER A 273 3.73 10.12 5.77
N SER A 274 4.11 9.96 4.49
CA SER A 274 3.38 9.07 3.57
C SER A 274 3.53 7.60 3.98
N VAL A 275 4.73 7.20 4.42
CA VAL A 275 4.99 5.85 4.94
C VAL A 275 4.16 5.58 6.21
N ALA A 276 4.11 6.53 7.15
CA ALA A 276 3.28 6.40 8.35
C ALA A 276 1.78 6.29 8.01
N LEU A 277 1.30 7.07 7.03
CA LEU A 277 -0.08 7.01 6.56
C LEU A 277 -0.42 5.67 5.89
N GLU A 278 0.52 5.10 5.15
CA GLU A 278 0.37 3.76 4.55
C GLU A 278 0.23 2.68 5.63
N GLN A 279 1.07 2.69 6.66
CA GLN A 279 0.96 1.76 7.80
C GLN A 279 -0.35 1.89 8.57
N LEU A 280 -0.99 3.07 8.50
CA LEU A 280 -2.31 3.34 9.09
C LEU A 280 -3.48 3.03 8.14
N GLY A 281 -3.22 2.57 6.91
CA GLY A 281 -4.25 2.34 5.89
C GLY A 281 -4.89 3.61 5.32
N ARG A 282 -4.29 4.79 5.55
CA ARG A 282 -4.80 6.11 5.12
C ARG A 282 -4.24 6.47 3.73
N HIS A 283 -4.55 5.63 2.75
CA HIS A 283 -3.91 5.66 1.42
C HIS A 283 -4.19 6.94 0.62
N ASP A 284 -5.39 7.53 0.71
CA ASP A 284 -5.69 8.81 0.04
C ASP A 284 -4.79 9.95 0.56
N GLU A 285 -4.53 10.00 1.87
CA GLU A 285 -3.65 11.01 2.44
C GLU A 285 -2.18 10.73 2.13
N ALA A 286 -1.78 9.45 2.09
CA ALA A 286 -0.43 9.06 1.68
C ALA A 286 -0.12 9.52 0.24
N LEU A 287 -1.10 9.39 -0.68
CA LEU A 287 -1.00 9.88 -2.06
C LEU A 287 -0.72 11.40 -2.08
N VAL A 288 -1.48 12.18 -1.32
CA VAL A 288 -1.31 13.64 -1.23
C VAL A 288 0.08 14.02 -0.70
N ARG A 289 0.63 13.26 0.26
CA ARG A 289 2.00 13.50 0.75
C ARG A 289 3.05 13.20 -0.29
N CYS A 290 2.89 12.11 -1.05
CA CYS A 290 3.79 11.78 -2.15
C CYS A 290 3.74 12.86 -3.24
N ASP A 291 2.55 13.33 -3.63
CA ASP A 291 2.41 14.39 -4.64
C ASP A 291 3.13 15.69 -4.22
N ARG A 292 3.10 16.04 -2.92
CA ARG A 292 3.85 17.18 -2.39
C ARG A 292 5.36 16.97 -2.44
N VAL A 293 5.86 15.77 -2.16
CA VAL A 293 7.29 15.44 -2.35
C VAL A 293 7.67 15.62 -3.82
N LEU A 294 6.89 15.06 -4.73
CA LEU A 294 7.18 15.07 -6.17
C LEU A 294 7.03 16.46 -6.81
N ALA A 295 6.24 17.35 -6.21
CA ALA A 295 6.19 18.75 -6.61
C ALA A 295 7.50 19.52 -6.29
N ILE A 296 8.25 19.09 -5.29
CA ILE A 296 9.54 19.67 -4.89
C ILE A 296 10.68 18.93 -5.58
N GLU A 297 10.64 17.59 -5.57
CA GLU A 297 11.64 16.69 -6.13
C GLU A 297 10.99 15.67 -7.08
N PRO A 298 10.81 16.02 -8.37
CA PRO A 298 10.08 15.18 -9.33
C PRO A 298 10.68 13.78 -9.57
N ARG A 299 11.97 13.59 -9.27
CA ARG A 299 12.71 12.33 -9.46
C ARG A 299 12.98 11.58 -8.13
N HIS A 300 12.20 11.84 -7.08
CA HIS A 300 12.35 11.14 -5.80
C HIS A 300 11.81 9.70 -5.88
N ALA A 301 12.69 8.74 -6.22
CA ALA A 301 12.34 7.32 -6.49
C ALA A 301 11.43 6.69 -5.43
N ARG A 302 11.80 6.80 -4.14
CA ARG A 302 11.00 6.22 -3.04
C ARG A 302 9.58 6.81 -2.93
N ALA A 303 9.40 8.09 -3.25
CA ALA A 303 8.09 8.74 -3.20
C ALA A 303 7.22 8.34 -4.40
N LEU A 304 7.83 8.16 -5.58
CA LEU A 304 7.16 7.57 -6.75
C LEU A 304 6.66 6.15 -6.46
N ALA A 305 7.53 5.31 -5.88
CA ALA A 305 7.16 3.96 -5.46
C ALA A 305 6.02 3.96 -4.42
N ASN A 306 6.12 4.81 -3.39
CA ASN A 306 5.08 4.88 -2.33
C ASN A 306 3.76 5.46 -2.85
N ARG A 307 3.80 6.36 -3.83
CA ARG A 307 2.62 6.84 -4.56
C ARG A 307 1.96 5.70 -5.33
N GLY A 308 2.77 4.87 -5.99
CA GLY A 308 2.31 3.65 -6.67
C GLY A 308 1.62 2.68 -5.71
N ASN A 309 2.20 2.44 -4.53
CA ASN A 309 1.62 1.60 -3.49
C ASN A 309 0.25 2.15 -3.05
N ALA A 310 0.19 3.44 -2.70
CA ALA A 310 -1.06 4.10 -2.29
C ALA A 310 -2.14 4.04 -3.38
N ALA A 311 -1.79 4.31 -4.64
CA ALA A 311 -2.71 4.21 -5.78
C ALA A 311 -3.22 2.77 -5.99
N SER A 312 -2.35 1.77 -5.82
CA SER A 312 -2.71 0.35 -5.93
C SER A 312 -3.72 -0.06 -4.84
N TYR A 313 -3.52 0.35 -3.59
CA TYR A 313 -4.48 0.10 -2.50
C TYR A 313 -5.84 0.78 -2.73
N LEU A 314 -5.86 1.92 -3.42
CA LEU A 314 -7.07 2.62 -3.85
C LEU A 314 -7.69 2.05 -5.15
N ALA A 315 -7.19 0.91 -5.64
CA ALA A 315 -7.59 0.29 -6.91
C ALA A 315 -7.43 1.21 -8.15
N ARG A 316 -6.59 2.25 -8.07
CA ARG A 316 -6.22 3.12 -9.20
C ARG A 316 -5.01 2.53 -9.93
N TYR A 317 -5.19 1.36 -10.51
CA TYR A 317 -4.08 0.55 -11.03
C TYR A 317 -3.31 1.21 -12.18
N ARG A 318 -3.96 2.04 -13.00
CA ARG A 318 -3.28 2.81 -14.07
C ARG A 318 -2.33 3.86 -13.47
N ASP A 319 -2.81 4.65 -12.51
CA ASP A 319 -1.98 5.63 -11.78
C ASP A 319 -0.81 4.94 -11.04
N ALA A 320 -1.07 3.74 -10.50
CA ALA A 320 -0.04 2.93 -9.85
C ALA A 320 1.04 2.50 -10.85
N THR A 321 0.65 1.96 -12.01
CA THR A 321 1.61 1.55 -13.06
C THR A 321 2.46 2.72 -13.56
N ASP A 322 1.87 3.91 -13.73
CA ASP A 322 2.62 5.10 -14.15
C ASP A 322 3.64 5.53 -13.09
N SER A 323 3.24 5.50 -11.81
CA SER A 323 4.12 5.86 -10.70
C SER A 323 5.29 4.89 -10.55
N TYR A 324 5.03 3.59 -10.67
CA TYR A 324 6.08 2.57 -10.61
C TYR A 324 7.02 2.67 -11.82
N ALA A 325 6.49 2.89 -13.03
CA ALA A 325 7.32 3.08 -14.22
C ALA A 325 8.30 4.25 -14.03
N HIS A 326 7.83 5.39 -13.51
CA HIS A 326 8.70 6.52 -13.19
C HIS A 326 9.69 6.25 -12.05
N ALA A 327 9.31 5.46 -11.04
CA ALA A 327 10.26 5.02 -10.02
C ALA A 327 11.38 4.18 -10.65
N LEU A 328 11.04 3.29 -11.58
CA LEU A 328 11.98 2.43 -12.32
C LEU A 328 12.79 3.19 -13.37
N ASP A 329 12.35 4.35 -13.85
CA ASP A 329 13.18 5.26 -14.67
C ASP A 329 14.34 5.86 -13.86
N VAL A 330 14.22 5.92 -12.54
CA VAL A 330 15.26 6.42 -11.62
C VAL A 330 16.10 5.27 -11.06
N GLU A 331 15.46 4.19 -10.63
CA GLU A 331 16.09 2.98 -10.08
C GLU A 331 15.59 1.73 -10.85
N PRO A 332 16.22 1.38 -12.00
CA PRO A 332 15.70 0.34 -12.90
C PRO A 332 15.65 -1.08 -12.33
N ASP A 333 16.54 -1.38 -11.39
CA ASP A 333 16.78 -2.75 -10.89
C ASP A 333 16.28 -2.93 -9.46
N ASN A 334 15.24 -2.19 -9.04
CA ASN A 334 14.64 -2.34 -7.73
C ASN A 334 13.60 -3.50 -7.73
N PRO A 335 13.92 -4.69 -7.16
CA PRO A 335 13.09 -5.87 -7.28
C PRO A 335 11.73 -5.73 -6.59
N GLY A 336 11.67 -4.99 -5.47
CA GLY A 336 10.42 -4.72 -4.76
C GLY A 336 9.45 -3.87 -5.60
N VAL A 337 9.96 -2.81 -6.23
CA VAL A 337 9.15 -1.96 -7.13
C VAL A 337 8.71 -2.74 -8.37
N LEU A 338 9.57 -3.57 -8.95
CA LEU A 338 9.23 -4.44 -10.08
C LEU A 338 8.10 -5.43 -9.74
N CYS A 339 8.11 -6.03 -8.54
CA CYS A 339 7.02 -6.92 -8.11
C CYS A 339 5.69 -6.18 -7.90
N ASN A 340 5.74 -4.98 -7.31
CA ASN A 340 4.55 -4.14 -7.15
C ASN A 340 4.01 -3.66 -8.50
N TYR A 341 4.90 -3.34 -9.44
CA TYR A 341 4.56 -2.99 -10.81
C TYR A 341 3.89 -4.15 -11.55
N ALA A 342 4.47 -5.35 -11.48
CA ALA A 342 3.90 -6.56 -12.07
C ALA A 342 2.50 -6.86 -11.50
N SER A 343 2.33 -6.74 -10.18
CA SER A 343 1.02 -6.91 -9.53
C SER A 343 -0.02 -5.90 -10.03
N ALA A 344 0.36 -4.64 -10.24
CA ALA A 344 -0.54 -3.62 -10.78
C ALA A 344 -0.86 -3.85 -12.26
N LEU A 345 0.11 -4.30 -13.06
CA LEU A 345 -0.06 -4.66 -14.47
C LEU A 345 -1.05 -5.82 -14.66
N MET A 346 -1.01 -6.83 -13.79
CA MET A 346 -2.01 -7.92 -13.79
C MET A 346 -3.43 -7.39 -13.61
N ARG A 347 -3.63 -6.36 -12.77
CA ARG A 347 -4.95 -5.80 -12.49
C ARG A 347 -5.54 -5.00 -13.66
N ILE A 348 -4.73 -4.69 -14.67
CA ILE A 348 -5.14 -4.05 -15.92
C ILE A 348 -4.97 -4.97 -17.13
N ASP A 349 -4.95 -6.29 -16.91
CA ASP A 349 -4.85 -7.35 -17.93
C ASP A 349 -3.57 -7.28 -18.82
N ARG A 350 -2.50 -6.60 -18.38
CA ARG A 350 -1.19 -6.54 -19.06
C ARG A 350 -0.26 -7.65 -18.56
N HIS A 351 -0.64 -8.91 -18.80
CA HIS A 351 0.02 -10.08 -18.22
C HIS A 351 1.45 -10.31 -18.74
N ASP A 352 1.72 -10.04 -20.02
CA ASP A 352 3.06 -10.22 -20.61
C ASP A 352 4.05 -9.23 -19.97
N ASP A 353 3.69 -7.95 -19.89
CA ASP A 353 4.51 -6.93 -19.21
C ASP A 353 4.73 -7.26 -17.72
N ALA A 354 3.72 -7.86 -17.06
CA ALA A 354 3.84 -8.29 -15.67
C ALA A 354 4.83 -9.45 -15.53
N HIS A 355 4.85 -10.39 -16.48
CA HIS A 355 5.83 -11.47 -16.51
C HIS A 355 7.25 -10.92 -16.72
N ASP A 356 7.43 -10.00 -17.67
CA ASP A 356 8.73 -9.35 -17.95
C ASP A 356 9.26 -8.57 -16.75
N ALA A 357 8.39 -7.85 -16.03
CA ALA A 357 8.78 -7.16 -14.80
C ALA A 357 9.23 -8.13 -13.70
N CYS A 358 8.57 -9.28 -13.56
CA CYS A 358 9.01 -10.32 -12.62
C CYS A 358 10.35 -10.95 -13.03
N ASP A 359 10.59 -11.16 -14.32
CA ASP A 359 11.86 -11.70 -14.81
C ASP A 359 13.00 -10.71 -14.57
N ARG A 360 12.78 -9.41 -14.82
CA ARG A 360 13.74 -8.34 -14.44
C ARG A 360 14.03 -8.31 -12.94
N ALA A 361 13.02 -8.52 -12.09
CA ALA A 361 13.22 -8.56 -10.65
C ALA A 361 14.17 -9.72 -10.25
N LEU A 362 14.06 -10.86 -10.93
CA LEU A 362 14.90 -12.04 -10.71
C LEU A 362 16.27 -11.95 -11.40
N GLU A 363 16.41 -11.14 -12.44
CA GLU A 363 17.72 -10.79 -13.00
C GLU A 363 18.50 -9.89 -12.03
N ALA A 364 17.82 -8.93 -11.39
CA ALA A 364 18.42 -8.06 -10.37
C ALA A 364 18.75 -8.83 -9.08
N GLU A 365 17.82 -9.69 -8.62
CA GLU A 365 17.99 -10.52 -7.43
C GLU A 365 17.43 -11.94 -7.64
N PRO A 366 18.29 -12.93 -7.99
CA PRO A 366 17.85 -14.29 -8.34
C PRO A 366 17.09 -15.04 -7.24
N ASP A 367 17.45 -14.80 -5.98
CA ASP A 367 16.88 -15.46 -4.79
C ASP A 367 15.90 -14.53 -4.06
N TYR A 368 14.91 -14.01 -4.79
CA TYR A 368 13.90 -13.09 -4.25
C TYR A 368 12.50 -13.71 -4.21
N PRO A 369 12.06 -14.30 -3.07
CA PRO A 369 10.77 -14.95 -2.95
C PRO A 369 9.55 -14.13 -3.38
N PRO A 370 9.47 -12.80 -3.13
CA PRO A 370 8.34 -11.99 -3.61
C PRO A 370 8.21 -11.98 -5.15
N ALA A 371 9.32 -12.07 -5.90
CA ALA A 371 9.27 -12.15 -7.36
C ALA A 371 8.82 -13.53 -7.85
N TRP A 372 9.28 -14.63 -7.23
CA TRP A 372 8.75 -15.96 -7.55
C TRP A 372 7.25 -16.03 -7.27
N PHE A 373 6.80 -15.53 -6.11
CA PHE A 373 5.39 -15.50 -5.75
C PHE A 373 4.56 -14.71 -6.76
N THR A 374 5.03 -13.51 -7.12
CA THR A 374 4.33 -12.64 -8.07
C THR A 374 4.29 -13.26 -9.47
N ARG A 375 5.40 -13.84 -9.96
CA ARG A 375 5.45 -14.52 -11.25
C ARG A 375 4.57 -15.77 -11.28
N GLY A 376 4.55 -16.55 -10.20
CA GLY A 376 3.67 -17.70 -10.04
C GLY A 376 2.20 -17.29 -10.15
N ARG A 377 1.81 -16.13 -9.59
CA ARG A 377 0.47 -15.55 -9.76
C ARG A 377 0.20 -15.11 -11.20
N VAL A 378 1.14 -14.45 -11.88
CA VAL A 378 1.02 -14.10 -13.31
C VAL A 378 0.81 -15.36 -14.16
N ARG A 379 1.56 -16.43 -13.88
CA ARG A 379 1.47 -17.72 -14.57
C ARG A 379 0.16 -18.46 -14.31
N LEU A 380 -0.42 -18.33 -13.11
CA LEU A 380 -1.77 -18.80 -12.82
C LEU A 380 -2.82 -18.11 -13.71
N GLU A 381 -2.79 -16.79 -13.79
CA GLU A 381 -3.75 -16.00 -14.60
C GLU A 381 -3.58 -16.26 -16.11
N THR A 382 -2.37 -16.59 -16.56
CA THR A 382 -2.05 -16.93 -17.96
C THR A 382 -2.12 -18.44 -18.25
N HIS A 383 -2.71 -19.22 -17.34
CA HIS A 383 -2.92 -20.67 -17.48
C HIS A 383 -1.65 -21.53 -17.63
N ARG A 384 -0.47 -20.98 -17.30
CA ARG A 384 0.83 -21.68 -17.24
C ARG A 384 1.00 -22.38 -15.89
N TYR A 385 0.09 -23.30 -15.58
CA TYR A 385 -0.03 -23.87 -14.24
C TYR A 385 1.19 -24.67 -13.78
N ALA A 386 1.86 -25.41 -14.68
CA ALA A 386 3.06 -26.17 -14.34
C ALA A 386 4.21 -25.23 -13.93
N ASP A 387 4.47 -24.19 -14.71
CA ASP A 387 5.49 -23.17 -14.42
C ASP A 387 5.16 -22.40 -13.12
N ALA A 388 3.88 -22.20 -12.81
CA ALA A 388 3.45 -21.60 -11.56
C ALA A 388 3.77 -22.50 -10.34
N LEU A 389 3.64 -23.82 -10.48
CA LEU A 389 4.01 -24.76 -9.40
C LEU A 389 5.50 -24.67 -9.06
N ASP A 390 6.36 -24.52 -10.06
CA ASP A 390 7.81 -24.38 -9.84
C ASP A 390 8.12 -23.11 -9.05
N ASP A 391 7.49 -21.98 -9.40
CA ASP A 391 7.66 -20.72 -8.68
C ASP A 391 7.15 -20.83 -7.23
N PHE A 392 5.95 -21.38 -7.00
CA PHE A 392 5.44 -21.55 -5.62
C PHE A 392 6.26 -22.55 -4.81
N ALA A 393 6.82 -23.59 -5.44
CA ALA A 393 7.72 -24.52 -4.76
C ALA A 393 8.99 -23.82 -4.27
N ARG A 394 9.54 -22.87 -5.05
CA ARG A 394 10.69 -22.06 -4.62
C ARG A 394 10.33 -21.13 -3.45
N VAL A 395 9.16 -20.50 -3.49
CA VAL A 395 8.67 -19.67 -2.36
C VAL A 395 8.52 -20.52 -1.10
N ILE A 396 7.91 -21.70 -1.19
CA ILE A 396 7.73 -22.62 -0.05
C ILE A 396 9.08 -23.14 0.45
N ALA A 397 10.05 -23.39 -0.44
CA ALA A 397 11.39 -23.81 -0.03
C ALA A 397 12.12 -22.72 0.78
N ALA A 398 11.98 -21.45 0.39
CA ALA A 398 12.56 -20.31 1.11
C ALA A 398 11.78 -19.97 2.40
N THR A 399 10.46 -20.06 2.34
CA THR A 399 9.53 -19.71 3.43
C THR A 399 8.48 -20.82 3.62
N PRO A 400 8.80 -21.91 4.34
CA PRO A 400 7.91 -23.08 4.44
C PRO A 400 6.52 -22.81 5.03
N ARG A 401 6.41 -21.74 5.83
CA ARG A 401 5.15 -21.30 6.48
C ARG A 401 4.45 -20.17 5.72
N ASP A 402 4.72 -19.97 4.44
CA ASP A 402 3.96 -19.03 3.61
C ASP A 402 2.60 -19.63 3.20
N LYS A 403 1.53 -19.25 3.91
CA LYS A 403 0.17 -19.74 3.64
C LYS A 403 -0.34 -19.39 2.23
N PHE A 404 0.07 -18.24 1.68
CA PHE A 404 -0.40 -17.79 0.39
C PHE A 404 0.22 -18.63 -0.72
N ALA A 405 1.51 -18.97 -0.61
CA ALA A 405 2.19 -19.85 -1.56
C ALA A 405 1.56 -21.23 -1.60
N HIS A 406 1.23 -21.83 -0.45
CA HIS A 406 0.50 -23.11 -0.37
C HIS A 406 -0.90 -23.03 -0.98
N PHE A 407 -1.65 -21.97 -0.70
CA PHE A 407 -2.98 -21.76 -1.30
C PHE A 407 -2.92 -21.62 -2.82
N HIS A 408 -2.01 -20.80 -3.34
CA HIS A 408 -1.88 -20.62 -4.79
C HIS A 408 -1.31 -21.87 -5.49
N ARG A 409 -0.44 -22.64 -4.82
CA ARG A 409 -0.05 -23.99 -5.26
C ARG A 409 -1.26 -24.92 -5.35
N GLY A 410 -2.16 -24.90 -4.36
CA GLY A 410 -3.43 -25.64 -4.39
C GLY A 410 -4.30 -25.26 -5.60
N ASN A 411 -4.39 -23.97 -5.92
CA ASN A 411 -5.11 -23.50 -7.11
C ASN A 411 -4.50 -23.99 -8.43
N ALA A 412 -3.17 -23.96 -8.56
CA ALA A 412 -2.47 -24.49 -9.73
C ALA A 412 -2.69 -26.01 -9.87
N LEU A 413 -2.58 -26.77 -8.77
CA LEU A 413 -2.81 -28.22 -8.75
C LEU A 413 -4.26 -28.57 -9.10
N ARG A 414 -5.23 -27.78 -8.61
CA ARG A 414 -6.65 -27.95 -8.93
C ARG A 414 -6.90 -27.75 -10.43
N ALA A 415 -6.32 -26.71 -11.03
CA ALA A 415 -6.42 -26.46 -12.47
C ALA A 415 -5.77 -27.57 -13.31
N LEU A 416 -4.67 -28.17 -12.82
CA LEU A 416 -4.02 -29.34 -13.41
C LEU A 416 -4.71 -30.68 -13.10
N ARG A 417 -5.87 -30.66 -12.41
CA ARG A 417 -6.62 -31.86 -12.01
C ARG A 417 -5.84 -32.83 -11.12
N ARG A 418 -4.81 -32.35 -10.42
CA ARG A 418 -4.04 -33.09 -9.41
C ARG A 418 -4.73 -32.98 -8.04
N HIS A 419 -5.89 -33.62 -7.93
CA HIS A 419 -6.85 -33.38 -6.85
C HIS A 419 -6.31 -33.69 -5.45
N ASP A 420 -5.62 -34.81 -5.25
CA ASP A 420 -5.05 -35.14 -3.94
C ASP A 420 -3.95 -34.16 -3.52
N ASP A 421 -3.06 -33.80 -4.45
CA ASP A 421 -2.02 -32.81 -4.19
C ASP A 421 -2.63 -31.43 -3.86
N ALA A 422 -3.68 -31.03 -4.59
CA ALA A 422 -4.39 -29.77 -4.34
C ALA A 422 -5.03 -29.75 -2.95
N ARG A 423 -5.69 -30.85 -2.57
CA ARG A 423 -6.30 -31.02 -1.24
C ARG A 423 -5.25 -30.91 -0.13
N GLN A 424 -4.08 -31.53 -0.31
CA GLN A 424 -2.97 -31.41 0.63
C GLN A 424 -2.45 -29.98 0.71
N ALA A 425 -2.23 -29.30 -0.43
CA ALA A 425 -1.75 -27.92 -0.43
C ALA A 425 -2.72 -26.94 0.27
N TYR A 426 -4.04 -27.12 0.11
CA TYR A 426 -5.02 -26.35 0.89
C TYR A 426 -4.97 -26.70 2.38
N ALA A 427 -4.78 -27.99 2.74
CA ALA A 427 -4.61 -28.40 4.13
C ALA A 427 -3.35 -27.79 4.76
N ASP A 428 -2.23 -27.69 4.01
CA ASP A 428 -1.00 -27.04 4.46
C ASP A 428 -1.22 -25.54 4.74
N ALA A 429 -1.98 -24.85 3.87
CA ALA A 429 -2.34 -23.45 4.10
C ALA A 429 -3.22 -23.26 5.35
N ILE A 430 -4.15 -24.18 5.60
CA ILE A 430 -5.04 -24.18 6.78
C ILE A 430 -4.27 -24.56 8.06
N ASP A 431 -3.28 -25.44 8.00
CA ASP A 431 -2.42 -25.75 9.16
C ASP A 431 -1.61 -24.52 9.61
N ILE A 432 -1.17 -23.70 8.64
CA ILE A 432 -0.45 -22.45 8.93
C ILE A 432 -1.38 -21.39 9.52
N ASP A 433 -2.57 -21.24 8.96
CA ASP A 433 -3.62 -20.31 9.40
C ASP A 433 -4.99 -20.99 9.41
N PRO A 434 -5.43 -21.52 10.57
CA PRO A 434 -6.70 -22.22 10.70
C PRO A 434 -7.95 -21.39 10.41
N ASP A 435 -7.83 -20.06 10.34
CA ASP A 435 -8.95 -19.17 10.00
C ASP A 435 -8.88 -18.68 8.56
N TYR A 436 -8.02 -19.26 7.71
CA TYR A 436 -7.87 -18.84 6.31
C TYR A 436 -9.06 -19.28 5.43
N VAL A 437 -10.13 -18.50 5.49
CA VAL A 437 -11.44 -18.76 4.86
C VAL A 437 -11.34 -19.18 3.39
N LEU A 438 -10.49 -18.51 2.59
CA LEU A 438 -10.36 -18.82 1.17
C LEU A 438 -9.84 -20.24 0.91
N ALA A 439 -8.90 -20.72 1.73
CA ALA A 439 -8.38 -22.08 1.60
C ALA A 439 -9.46 -23.12 1.97
N HIS A 440 -10.25 -22.87 3.01
CA HIS A 440 -11.40 -23.71 3.37
C HIS A 440 -12.42 -23.76 2.22
N CYS A 441 -12.84 -22.61 1.68
CA CYS A 441 -13.80 -22.55 0.57
C CYS A 441 -13.28 -23.27 -0.68
N MET A 442 -12.01 -23.08 -1.06
CA MET A 442 -11.44 -23.77 -2.22
C MET A 442 -11.30 -25.28 -2.00
N ARG A 443 -10.97 -25.72 -0.78
CA ARG A 443 -10.95 -27.13 -0.40
C ARG A 443 -12.35 -27.75 -0.47
N ALA A 444 -13.36 -27.04 0.02
CA ALA A 444 -14.76 -27.45 -0.08
C ALA A 444 -15.18 -27.66 -1.54
N PHE A 445 -14.92 -26.67 -2.41
CA PHE A 445 -15.23 -26.80 -3.84
C PHE A 445 -14.49 -27.95 -4.51
N LEU A 446 -13.23 -28.18 -4.16
CA LEU A 446 -12.47 -29.33 -4.67
C LEU A 446 -13.12 -30.66 -4.25
N CYS A 447 -13.40 -30.85 -2.95
CA CYS A 447 -14.04 -32.06 -2.43
C CYS A 447 -15.40 -32.32 -3.10
N LEU A 448 -16.24 -31.29 -3.18
CA LEU A 448 -17.53 -31.38 -3.88
C LEU A 448 -17.36 -31.75 -5.35
N SER A 449 -16.37 -31.19 -6.05
CA SER A 449 -16.13 -31.44 -7.49
C SER A 449 -15.68 -32.87 -7.80
N ILE A 450 -14.98 -33.52 -6.86
CA ILE A 450 -14.54 -34.92 -6.98
C ILE A 450 -15.56 -35.91 -6.39
N GLY A 451 -16.68 -35.43 -5.84
CA GLY A 451 -17.74 -36.25 -5.26
C GLY A 451 -17.54 -36.64 -3.79
N ASP A 452 -16.54 -36.09 -3.11
CA ASP A 452 -16.39 -36.17 -1.65
C ASP A 452 -17.35 -35.17 -0.98
N PHE A 453 -18.63 -35.51 -1.01
CA PHE A 453 -19.69 -34.64 -0.52
C PHE A 453 -19.67 -34.47 1.00
N GLU A 454 -19.26 -35.48 1.77
CA GLU A 454 -19.23 -35.40 3.23
C GLU A 454 -18.24 -34.31 3.68
N ALA A 455 -16.98 -34.39 3.23
CA ALA A 455 -15.99 -33.35 3.53
C ALA A 455 -16.38 -32.02 2.85
N GLY A 456 -16.84 -32.08 1.60
CA GLY A 456 -17.19 -30.91 0.81
C GLY A 456 -18.27 -30.03 1.47
N TRP A 457 -19.39 -30.61 1.91
CA TRP A 457 -20.46 -29.85 2.54
C TRP A 457 -20.09 -29.32 3.91
N ALA A 458 -19.38 -30.12 4.72
CA ALA A 458 -18.94 -29.70 6.05
C ALA A 458 -18.00 -28.49 5.94
N GLU A 459 -17.06 -28.55 5.00
CA GLU A 459 -16.10 -27.48 4.76
C GLU A 459 -16.75 -26.24 4.14
N TYR A 460 -17.78 -26.41 3.31
CA TYR A 460 -18.46 -25.31 2.63
C TYR A 460 -19.17 -24.34 3.59
N GLU A 461 -19.37 -24.72 4.85
CA GLU A 461 -19.90 -23.83 5.89
C GLU A 461 -18.95 -22.67 6.24
N TRP A 462 -17.66 -22.78 5.92
CA TRP A 462 -16.70 -21.67 6.04
C TRP A 462 -17.07 -20.45 5.21
N ARG A 463 -17.91 -20.61 4.17
CA ARG A 463 -18.46 -19.50 3.38
C ARG A 463 -19.13 -18.43 4.25
N TRP A 464 -19.66 -18.80 5.42
CA TRP A 464 -20.28 -17.83 6.33
C TRP A 464 -19.30 -16.83 6.93
N ARG A 465 -17.99 -17.10 6.86
CA ARG A 465 -16.91 -16.18 7.25
C ARG A 465 -16.31 -15.43 6.06
N ASP A 466 -16.80 -15.69 4.84
CA ASP A 466 -16.40 -14.96 3.64
C ASP A 466 -17.17 -13.64 3.58
N SER A 467 -16.45 -12.54 3.37
CA SER A 467 -17.05 -11.20 3.26
C SER A 467 -17.93 -11.06 2.01
N GLN A 468 -17.77 -11.92 1.00
CA GLN A 468 -18.67 -11.97 -0.16
C GLN A 468 -20.13 -12.24 0.23
N LEU A 469 -20.37 -12.89 1.37
CA LEU A 469 -21.72 -13.16 1.87
C LEU A 469 -22.22 -12.12 2.88
N ASP A 470 -21.46 -11.07 3.21
CA ASP A 470 -21.85 -10.08 4.21
C ASP A 470 -23.21 -9.44 3.88
N ALA A 471 -23.46 -9.11 2.61
CA ALA A 471 -24.75 -8.53 2.17
C ALA A 471 -25.94 -9.51 2.27
N SER A 472 -25.66 -10.81 2.27
CA SER A 472 -26.67 -11.88 2.41
C SER A 472 -26.78 -12.40 3.84
N ARG A 473 -25.88 -12.02 4.74
CA ARG A 473 -25.87 -12.52 6.12
C ARG A 473 -27.09 -12.00 6.86
N ARG A 474 -27.84 -12.92 7.48
CA ARG A 474 -29.02 -12.61 8.29
C ARG A 474 -28.72 -12.91 9.75
N ALA A 475 -29.05 -11.96 10.61
CA ALA A 475 -29.05 -12.16 12.05
C ALA A 475 -30.47 -12.48 12.50
N PHE A 476 -30.67 -13.68 13.03
CA PHE A 476 -31.94 -14.12 13.60
C PHE A 476 -31.73 -14.46 15.08
N ALA A 477 -32.75 -14.21 15.90
CA ALA A 477 -32.73 -14.61 17.31
C ALA A 477 -33.06 -16.10 17.47
N GLN A 478 -33.83 -16.64 16.52
CA GLN A 478 -34.15 -18.04 16.40
C GLN A 478 -32.89 -18.86 16.08
N PRO A 479 -32.77 -20.10 16.57
CA PRO A 479 -31.63 -20.93 16.28
C PRO A 479 -31.67 -21.44 14.83
N ARG A 480 -30.47 -21.65 14.27
CA ARG A 480 -30.32 -22.36 13.00
C ARG A 480 -30.69 -23.83 13.18
N TRP A 481 -31.55 -24.35 12.32
CA TRP A 481 -31.85 -25.77 12.28
C TRP A 481 -30.62 -26.57 11.85
N THR A 482 -30.33 -27.60 12.62
CA THR A 482 -29.34 -28.63 12.28
C THR A 482 -29.97 -30.01 12.41
N ARG A 483 -29.42 -30.97 11.69
CA ARG A 483 -29.84 -32.37 11.76
C ARG A 483 -29.80 -32.87 13.21
N GLY A 484 -30.95 -33.35 13.69
CA GLY A 484 -31.12 -33.84 15.07
C GLY A 484 -32.06 -32.97 15.91
N MET A 485 -32.32 -31.72 15.48
CA MET A 485 -33.38 -30.91 16.06
C MET A 485 -34.76 -31.36 15.54
N PRO A 486 -35.78 -31.46 16.41
CA PRO A 486 -37.14 -31.80 15.98
C PRO A 486 -37.72 -30.70 15.09
N LEU A 487 -38.35 -31.09 13.99
CA LEU A 487 -38.93 -30.17 13.01
C LEU A 487 -40.46 -30.32 12.88
N ASP A 488 -41.02 -31.43 13.36
CA ASP A 488 -42.46 -31.70 13.30
C ASP A 488 -43.26 -30.63 14.05
N GLY A 489 -44.23 -30.03 13.37
CA GLY A 489 -45.06 -28.94 13.88
C GLY A 489 -44.34 -27.59 14.04
N GLN A 490 -43.04 -27.49 13.80
CA GLN A 490 -42.27 -26.24 13.87
C GLN A 490 -42.41 -25.42 12.58
N THR A 491 -42.33 -24.10 12.69
CA THR A 491 -42.22 -23.21 11.54
C THR A 491 -40.75 -22.92 11.25
N ILE A 492 -40.28 -23.28 10.06
CA ILE A 492 -38.90 -23.06 9.62
C ILE A 492 -38.83 -22.02 8.51
N LEU A 493 -37.94 -21.03 8.66
CA LEU A 493 -37.54 -20.13 7.61
C LEU A 493 -36.40 -20.73 6.78
N LEU A 494 -36.69 -21.03 5.52
CA LEU A 494 -35.67 -21.32 4.52
C LEU A 494 -35.41 -20.05 3.71
N TYR A 495 -34.15 -19.70 3.47
CA TYR A 495 -33.83 -18.44 2.79
C TYR A 495 -32.65 -18.60 1.84
N ALA A 496 -32.73 -17.89 0.71
CA ALA A 496 -31.62 -17.79 -0.24
C ALA A 496 -30.50 -16.91 0.31
N GLU A 497 -29.26 -17.37 0.21
CA GLU A 497 -28.05 -16.64 0.59
C GLU A 497 -27.10 -16.31 -0.57
N GLN A 498 -27.27 -16.97 -1.72
CA GLN A 498 -26.40 -16.82 -2.90
C GLN A 498 -27.23 -16.52 -4.17
N GLY A 499 -26.70 -16.83 -5.36
CA GLY A 499 -27.25 -16.41 -6.64
C GLY A 499 -28.58 -17.08 -7.00
N LEU A 500 -29.18 -16.60 -8.09
CA LEU A 500 -30.46 -17.13 -8.57
C LEU A 500 -30.35 -18.61 -9.00
N GLY A 501 -29.22 -19.00 -9.59
CA GLY A 501 -28.96 -20.40 -9.97
C GLY A 501 -28.90 -21.33 -8.76
N ASP A 502 -28.23 -20.87 -7.69
CA ASP A 502 -28.14 -21.62 -6.44
C ASP A 502 -29.51 -21.78 -5.80
N THR A 503 -30.30 -20.72 -5.78
CA THR A 503 -31.67 -20.76 -5.27
C THR A 503 -32.53 -21.76 -6.05
N LEU A 504 -32.49 -21.70 -7.39
CA LEU A 504 -33.20 -22.63 -8.27
C LEU A 504 -32.77 -24.08 -8.08
N GLN A 505 -31.49 -24.31 -7.82
CA GLN A 505 -31.00 -25.65 -7.56
C GLN A 505 -31.43 -26.16 -6.19
N PHE A 506 -31.15 -25.41 -5.12
CA PHE A 506 -31.28 -25.91 -3.74
C PHE A 506 -32.69 -25.78 -3.16
N CYS A 507 -33.60 -25.04 -3.79
CA CYS A 507 -35.01 -25.06 -3.39
C CYS A 507 -35.66 -26.46 -3.49
N ARG A 508 -35.05 -27.39 -4.25
CA ARG A 508 -35.44 -28.81 -4.32
C ARG A 508 -35.48 -29.54 -2.97
N TYR A 509 -34.82 -29.00 -1.95
CA TYR A 509 -34.85 -29.57 -0.59
C TYR A 509 -36.08 -29.13 0.21
N VAL A 510 -36.83 -28.12 -0.25
CA VAL A 510 -38.03 -27.63 0.44
C VAL A 510 -39.07 -28.74 0.65
N PRO A 511 -39.44 -29.58 -0.35
CA PRO A 511 -40.33 -30.72 -0.13
C PRO A 511 -39.81 -31.72 0.92
N LEU A 512 -38.49 -31.93 1.00
CA LEU A 512 -37.89 -32.84 1.98
C LEU A 512 -38.03 -32.27 3.40
N VAL A 513 -37.81 -30.97 3.57
CA VAL A 513 -38.03 -30.28 4.85
C VAL A 513 -39.50 -30.33 5.24
N LYS A 514 -40.42 -30.13 4.28
CA LYS A 514 -41.87 -30.26 4.49
C LYS A 514 -42.26 -31.67 4.94
N ALA A 515 -41.66 -32.70 4.35
CA ALA A 515 -41.91 -34.11 4.69
C ALA A 515 -41.48 -34.48 6.12
N LEU A 516 -40.64 -33.67 6.77
CA LEU A 516 -40.28 -33.81 8.19
C LEU A 516 -41.34 -33.21 9.15
N GLY A 517 -42.47 -32.73 8.64
CA GLY A 517 -43.59 -32.20 9.43
C GLY A 517 -43.55 -30.69 9.68
N ALA A 518 -42.61 -29.98 9.05
CA ALA A 518 -42.47 -28.54 9.24
C ALA A 518 -43.54 -27.72 8.51
N ARG A 519 -43.81 -26.52 9.03
CA ARG A 519 -44.39 -25.43 8.26
C ARG A 519 -43.25 -24.61 7.64
N VAL A 520 -43.16 -24.57 6.32
CA VAL A 520 -42.05 -23.92 5.61
C VAL A 520 -42.42 -22.51 5.17
N VAL A 521 -41.67 -21.54 5.67
CA VAL A 521 -41.61 -20.18 5.13
C VAL A 521 -40.39 -20.12 4.23
N LEU A 522 -40.57 -19.83 2.94
CA LEU A 522 -39.47 -19.63 1.99
C LEU A 522 -39.28 -18.15 1.72
N GLU A 523 -38.09 -17.61 2.02
CA GLU A 523 -37.67 -16.30 1.55
C GLU A 523 -36.90 -16.41 0.23
N SER A 524 -37.41 -15.74 -0.80
CA SER A 524 -36.92 -15.80 -2.18
C SER A 524 -36.33 -14.46 -2.64
N PRO A 525 -35.30 -14.46 -3.52
CA PRO A 525 -34.99 -13.30 -4.34
C PRO A 525 -36.24 -12.81 -5.10
N VAL A 526 -36.36 -11.49 -5.30
CA VAL A 526 -37.56 -10.88 -5.91
C VAL A 526 -37.82 -11.49 -7.29
N GLU A 527 -36.76 -11.70 -8.08
CA GLU A 527 -36.78 -12.20 -9.45
C GLU A 527 -37.33 -13.64 -9.56
N LEU A 528 -37.24 -14.43 -8.48
CA LEU A 528 -37.68 -15.82 -8.43
C LEU A 528 -39.03 -16.01 -7.73
N THR A 529 -39.58 -14.97 -7.09
CA THR A 529 -40.75 -15.10 -6.20
C THR A 529 -41.95 -15.69 -6.93
N THR A 530 -42.31 -15.17 -8.10
CA THR A 530 -43.45 -15.71 -8.88
C THR A 530 -43.25 -17.18 -9.28
N LEU A 531 -42.03 -17.57 -9.64
CA LEU A 531 -41.73 -18.93 -10.07
C LEU A 531 -41.74 -19.91 -8.89
N LEU A 532 -41.15 -19.52 -7.75
CA LEU A 532 -41.08 -20.38 -6.55
C LEU A 532 -42.43 -20.60 -5.89
N ALA A 533 -43.48 -19.83 -6.26
CA ALA A 533 -44.85 -20.14 -5.88
C ALA A 533 -45.36 -21.48 -6.43
N THR A 534 -44.67 -22.04 -7.44
CA THR A 534 -44.98 -23.36 -8.04
C THR A 534 -44.27 -24.54 -7.36
N LEU A 535 -43.43 -24.26 -6.35
CA LEU A 535 -42.66 -25.26 -5.62
C LEU A 535 -43.53 -25.93 -4.55
N ASP A 536 -43.56 -27.26 -4.58
CA ASP A 536 -44.27 -28.03 -3.57
C ASP A 536 -43.64 -27.86 -2.17
N GLY A 537 -44.49 -27.83 -1.15
CA GLY A 537 -44.08 -27.81 0.26
C GLY A 537 -43.79 -26.41 0.84
N VAL A 538 -44.02 -25.33 0.09
CA VAL A 538 -43.98 -23.96 0.61
C VAL A 538 -45.32 -23.58 1.23
N ASP A 539 -45.39 -23.28 2.54
CA ASP A 539 -46.62 -22.81 3.20
C ASP A 539 -46.77 -21.29 3.15
N ALA A 540 -45.65 -20.56 3.11
CA ALA A 540 -45.63 -19.12 2.93
C ALA A 540 -44.39 -18.72 2.13
N LEU A 541 -44.59 -17.92 1.07
CA LEU A 541 -43.51 -17.39 0.25
C LEU A 541 -43.36 -15.90 0.51
N VAL A 542 -42.13 -15.46 0.79
CA VAL A 542 -41.81 -14.08 1.11
C VAL A 542 -40.71 -13.58 0.19
N ALA A 543 -40.91 -12.42 -0.44
CA ALA A 543 -39.84 -11.78 -1.21
C ALA A 543 -38.79 -11.21 -0.25
N ARG A 544 -37.51 -11.34 -0.59
CA ARG A 544 -36.39 -10.81 0.20
C ARG A 544 -36.58 -9.32 0.45
N GLY A 545 -36.47 -8.91 1.71
CA GLY A 545 -36.68 -7.54 2.17
C GLY A 545 -38.12 -7.23 2.62
N ALA A 546 -39.09 -8.12 2.36
CA ALA A 546 -40.42 -8.02 2.94
C ALA A 546 -40.43 -8.49 4.41
N PRO A 547 -41.40 -8.05 5.23
CA PRO A 547 -41.55 -8.52 6.60
C PRO A 547 -41.73 -10.05 6.65
N LEU A 548 -40.92 -10.70 7.48
CA LEU A 548 -41.02 -12.14 7.70
C LEU A 548 -42.15 -12.47 8.70
N PRO A 549 -42.97 -13.48 8.44
CA PRO A 549 -43.88 -14.02 9.45
C PRO A 549 -43.08 -14.64 10.60
N PRO A 550 -43.68 -14.89 11.77
CA PRO A 550 -43.03 -15.61 12.86
C PRO A 550 -42.56 -16.99 12.42
N PHE A 551 -41.37 -17.39 12.87
CA PHE A 551 -40.79 -18.72 12.68
C PHE A 551 -40.02 -19.13 13.94
N ASP A 552 -39.81 -20.43 14.10
CA ASP A 552 -39.16 -21.04 15.27
C ASP A 552 -37.69 -21.36 14.97
N LEU A 553 -37.40 -21.76 13.73
CA LEU A 553 -36.08 -22.20 13.27
C LEU A 553 -35.74 -21.55 11.92
N HIS A 554 -34.47 -21.49 11.56
CA HIS A 554 -34.07 -21.06 10.20
C HIS A 554 -32.98 -21.96 9.60
N CYS A 555 -32.93 -22.07 8.27
CA CYS A 555 -31.83 -22.74 7.58
C CYS A 555 -31.58 -22.11 6.20
N PRO A 556 -30.35 -21.70 5.88
CA PRO A 556 -30.01 -21.22 4.54
C PRO A 556 -30.01 -22.37 3.54
N LEU A 557 -30.42 -22.09 2.29
CA LEU A 557 -30.68 -23.15 1.29
C LEU A 557 -29.45 -24.03 1.02
N LEU A 558 -28.23 -23.48 0.94
CA LEU A 558 -27.04 -24.29 0.63
C LEU A 558 -26.45 -25.00 1.84
N SER A 559 -27.03 -24.84 3.03
CA SER A 559 -26.71 -25.70 4.17
C SER A 559 -27.58 -26.96 4.20
N LEU A 560 -28.71 -27.01 3.48
CA LEU A 560 -29.57 -28.19 3.45
C LEU A 560 -28.86 -29.47 2.97
N PRO A 561 -27.97 -29.46 1.96
CA PRO A 561 -27.20 -30.65 1.59
C PRO A 561 -26.37 -31.23 2.74
N LEU A 562 -25.79 -30.38 3.59
CA LEU A 562 -25.08 -30.81 4.79
C LEU A 562 -26.03 -31.49 5.79
N GLU A 563 -27.16 -30.83 6.10
CA GLU A 563 -28.11 -31.34 7.10
C GLU A 563 -28.76 -32.66 6.66
N PHE A 564 -29.02 -32.83 5.36
CA PHE A 564 -29.51 -34.09 4.80
C PHE A 564 -28.41 -35.13 4.57
N ARG A 565 -27.12 -34.79 4.77
CA ARG A 565 -25.95 -35.60 4.39
C ARG A 565 -26.05 -36.09 2.94
N THR A 566 -26.30 -35.17 2.03
CA THR A 566 -26.41 -35.49 0.62
C THR A 566 -25.09 -36.00 0.08
N ASP A 567 -25.10 -37.23 -0.39
CA ASP A 567 -24.09 -37.87 -1.23
C ASP A 567 -24.63 -38.08 -2.65
N LEU A 568 -23.81 -38.67 -3.54
CA LEU A 568 -24.18 -38.88 -4.94
C LEU A 568 -25.48 -39.71 -5.12
N ALA A 569 -25.76 -40.63 -4.20
CA ALA A 569 -26.92 -41.52 -4.27
C ALA A 569 -28.20 -40.89 -3.70
N SER A 570 -28.07 -39.87 -2.85
CA SER A 570 -29.18 -39.22 -2.14
C SER A 570 -29.51 -37.81 -2.65
N ILE A 571 -28.86 -37.35 -3.73
CA ILE A 571 -29.22 -36.09 -4.40
C ILE A 571 -30.72 -36.15 -4.77
N PRO A 572 -31.55 -35.17 -4.34
CA PRO A 572 -32.95 -35.10 -4.74
C PRO A 572 -33.04 -34.66 -6.21
N SER A 573 -32.87 -35.60 -7.13
CA SER A 573 -32.75 -35.37 -8.58
C SER A 573 -34.08 -35.39 -9.34
N GLY A 574 -35.19 -35.69 -8.66
CA GLY A 574 -36.52 -35.73 -9.26
C GLY A 574 -36.90 -34.39 -9.90
N ALA A 575 -37.34 -34.44 -11.15
CA ALA A 575 -37.81 -33.30 -11.93
C ALA A 575 -39.10 -33.67 -12.70
N PRO A 576 -39.99 -32.71 -13.00
CA PRO A 576 -39.92 -31.31 -12.61
C PRO A 576 -40.19 -31.10 -11.12
N TYR A 577 -39.54 -30.10 -10.52
CA TYR A 577 -39.85 -29.59 -9.17
C TYR A 577 -40.25 -28.10 -9.18
N LEU A 578 -40.20 -27.47 -10.36
CA LEU A 578 -40.77 -26.16 -10.64
C LEU A 578 -41.66 -26.27 -11.89
N HIS A 579 -42.62 -25.37 -12.02
CA HIS A 579 -43.58 -25.41 -13.12
C HIS A 579 -43.73 -24.03 -13.77
N ALA A 580 -43.91 -24.03 -15.09
CA ALA A 580 -44.22 -22.81 -15.82
C ALA A 580 -45.71 -22.46 -15.68
N ASP A 581 -46.02 -21.19 -15.49
CA ASP A 581 -47.40 -20.68 -15.48
C ASP A 581 -48.06 -20.91 -16.87
N PRO A 582 -49.15 -21.70 -16.96
CA PRO A 582 -49.82 -21.99 -18.22
C PRO A 582 -50.28 -20.74 -18.99
N ALA A 583 -50.67 -19.67 -18.30
CA ALA A 583 -51.11 -18.43 -18.93
C ALA A 583 -49.94 -17.71 -19.62
N ARG A 584 -48.78 -17.67 -18.97
CA ARG A 584 -47.54 -17.11 -19.54
C ARG A 584 -47.03 -17.97 -20.69
N VAL A 585 -47.13 -19.30 -20.60
CA VAL A 585 -46.77 -20.22 -21.69
C VAL A 585 -47.64 -19.95 -22.93
N ALA A 586 -48.95 -19.73 -22.75
CA ALA A 586 -49.85 -19.39 -23.86
C ALA A 586 -49.45 -18.06 -24.52
N ARG A 587 -49.16 -17.02 -23.72
CA ARG A 587 -48.67 -15.72 -24.19
C ARG A 587 -47.39 -15.84 -25.02
N TRP A 588 -46.42 -16.63 -24.55
CA TRP A 588 -45.19 -16.87 -25.29
C TRP A 588 -45.41 -17.70 -26.55
N ARG A 589 -46.33 -18.66 -26.53
CA ARG A 589 -46.68 -19.45 -27.72
C ARG A 589 -47.27 -18.58 -28.81
N GLU A 590 -48.16 -17.65 -28.46
CA GLU A 590 -48.72 -16.67 -29.39
C GLU A 590 -47.61 -15.78 -29.97
N ARG A 591 -46.72 -15.26 -29.12
CA ARG A 591 -45.61 -14.41 -29.55
C ARG A 591 -44.62 -15.13 -30.46
N LEU A 592 -44.30 -16.39 -30.17
CA LEU A 592 -43.37 -17.17 -30.99
C LEU A 592 -44.01 -17.71 -32.27
N GLY A 593 -45.33 -17.93 -32.28
CA GLY A 593 -46.06 -18.54 -33.39
C GLY A 593 -46.03 -20.07 -33.37
N ALA A 594 -46.50 -20.70 -34.44
CA ALA A 594 -46.41 -22.15 -34.61
C ALA A 594 -44.95 -22.58 -34.89
N ALA A 595 -44.50 -23.68 -34.28
CA ALA A 595 -43.17 -24.23 -34.52
C ALA A 595 -43.20 -25.16 -35.75
N ALA A 596 -42.53 -24.76 -36.84
CA ALA A 596 -42.34 -25.61 -38.02
C ALA A 596 -41.16 -26.58 -37.86
N ARG A 597 -40.25 -26.27 -36.93
CA ARG A 597 -39.03 -27.00 -36.59
C ARG A 597 -38.91 -27.06 -35.06
N PRO A 598 -38.17 -28.02 -34.49
CA PRO A 598 -37.96 -28.04 -33.05
C PRO A 598 -37.26 -26.76 -32.57
N ARG A 599 -37.68 -26.25 -31.41
CA ARG A 599 -37.15 -25.02 -30.82
C ARG A 599 -35.99 -25.28 -29.89
N ILE A 600 -34.91 -24.54 -30.06
CA ILE A 600 -33.74 -24.61 -29.21
C ILE A 600 -33.51 -23.28 -28.50
N GLY A 601 -33.52 -23.32 -27.17
CA GLY A 601 -33.20 -22.18 -26.32
C GLY A 601 -31.69 -22.03 -26.15
N LEU A 602 -31.15 -20.83 -26.30
CA LEU A 602 -29.72 -20.53 -26.15
C LEU A 602 -29.42 -19.55 -25.01
N VAL A 603 -28.37 -19.86 -24.25
CA VAL A 603 -27.73 -18.97 -23.25
C VAL A 603 -26.22 -19.18 -23.31
N TRP A 604 -25.45 -18.12 -23.50
CA TRP A 604 -24.00 -18.22 -23.76
C TRP A 604 -23.14 -17.39 -22.82
N SER A 605 -23.76 -16.51 -22.04
CA SER A 605 -23.04 -15.68 -21.07
C SER A 605 -23.77 -15.60 -19.74
N GLY A 606 -22.98 -15.61 -18.66
CA GLY A 606 -23.42 -15.39 -17.30
C GLY A 606 -23.57 -13.92 -16.95
N ASN A 607 -23.56 -13.64 -15.65
CA ASN A 607 -23.51 -12.28 -15.14
C ASN A 607 -22.06 -11.76 -15.27
N PRO A 608 -21.80 -10.67 -16.03
CA PRO A 608 -20.46 -10.10 -16.18
C PRO A 608 -19.82 -9.66 -14.85
N LEU A 609 -20.63 -9.39 -13.83
CA LEU A 609 -20.15 -9.03 -12.48
C LEU A 609 -19.71 -10.24 -11.66
N HIS A 610 -19.89 -11.46 -12.16
CA HIS A 610 -19.45 -12.67 -11.48
C HIS A 610 -17.94 -12.86 -11.64
N LEU A 611 -17.21 -13.07 -10.53
CA LEU A 611 -15.74 -13.17 -10.51
C LEU A 611 -15.15 -14.15 -11.54
N ASN A 612 -15.83 -15.29 -11.77
CA ASN A 612 -15.40 -16.33 -12.72
C ASN A 612 -16.12 -16.28 -14.09
N ASP A 613 -16.77 -15.16 -14.46
CA ASP A 613 -17.55 -15.07 -15.72
C ASP A 613 -16.70 -15.32 -16.97
N ARG A 614 -15.51 -14.71 -17.05
CA ARG A 614 -14.60 -14.84 -18.20
C ARG A 614 -14.26 -16.29 -18.57
N ASN A 615 -14.19 -17.18 -17.58
CA ASN A 615 -13.85 -18.58 -17.79
C ASN A 615 -15.08 -19.43 -18.20
N ARG A 616 -16.28 -19.09 -17.71
CA ARG A 616 -17.50 -19.89 -17.90
C ARG A 616 -18.40 -19.40 -19.03
N SER A 617 -18.17 -18.20 -19.54
CA SER A 617 -18.95 -17.57 -20.61
C SER A 617 -18.19 -17.62 -21.94
N MET A 618 -18.94 -17.55 -23.04
CA MET A 618 -18.39 -17.46 -24.39
C MET A 618 -18.97 -16.25 -25.12
N THR A 619 -18.33 -15.79 -26.20
CA THR A 619 -18.92 -14.75 -27.03
C THR A 619 -20.04 -15.32 -27.90
N LEU A 620 -21.02 -14.50 -28.27
CA LEU A 620 -22.03 -14.92 -29.25
C LEU A 620 -21.39 -15.39 -30.57
N ALA A 621 -20.29 -14.75 -30.99
CA ALA A 621 -19.58 -15.13 -32.21
C ALA A 621 -19.02 -16.56 -32.16
N ASP A 622 -18.47 -16.98 -31.02
CA ASP A 622 -17.98 -18.35 -30.82
C ASP A 622 -19.11 -19.39 -30.82
N LEU A 623 -20.33 -18.99 -30.44
CA LEU A 623 -21.50 -19.87 -30.42
C LEU A 623 -22.16 -20.02 -31.80
N LEU A 624 -22.10 -18.99 -32.66
CA LEU A 624 -22.80 -18.96 -33.96
C LEU A 624 -22.58 -20.21 -34.84
N PRO A 625 -21.41 -20.88 -34.87
CA PRO A 625 -21.27 -22.13 -35.58
C PRO A 625 -22.30 -23.19 -35.14
N LEU A 626 -22.79 -23.20 -33.90
CA LEU A 626 -23.81 -24.15 -33.46
C LEU A 626 -25.12 -24.05 -34.26
N VAL A 627 -25.42 -22.87 -34.80
CA VAL A 627 -26.71 -22.51 -35.36
C VAL A 627 -26.83 -22.97 -36.81
N ASP A 628 -27.84 -23.81 -37.08
CA ASP A 628 -28.20 -24.26 -38.43
C ASP A 628 -29.72 -24.23 -38.66
N ASP A 629 -30.14 -24.53 -39.90
CA ASP A 629 -31.54 -24.43 -40.32
C ASP A 629 -32.41 -25.62 -39.91
N ARG A 630 -31.91 -26.60 -39.16
CA ARG A 630 -32.73 -27.73 -38.67
C ARG A 630 -33.65 -27.31 -37.52
N TYR A 631 -33.34 -26.20 -36.85
CA TYR A 631 -34.01 -25.77 -35.62
C TYR A 631 -34.51 -24.32 -35.70
N ASP A 632 -35.46 -23.98 -34.83
CA ASP A 632 -35.89 -22.61 -34.54
C ASP A 632 -35.15 -22.12 -33.29
N TRP A 633 -34.19 -21.21 -33.47
CA TRP A 633 -33.28 -20.79 -32.40
C TRP A 633 -33.83 -19.57 -31.67
N VAL A 634 -33.95 -19.68 -30.35
CA VAL A 634 -34.52 -18.63 -29.49
C VAL A 634 -33.53 -18.30 -28.39
N SER A 635 -33.21 -17.01 -28.23
CA SER A 635 -32.40 -16.56 -27.11
C SER A 635 -33.21 -16.60 -25.81
N LEU A 636 -32.71 -17.34 -24.82
CA LEU A 636 -33.19 -17.27 -23.43
C LEU A 636 -32.33 -16.29 -22.59
N GLN A 637 -31.28 -15.72 -23.19
CA GLN A 637 -30.43 -14.71 -22.58
C GLN A 637 -31.22 -13.40 -22.39
N LYS A 638 -31.35 -12.92 -21.14
CA LYS A 638 -32.00 -11.65 -20.82
C LYS A 638 -31.11 -10.44 -21.11
N ALA A 639 -29.89 -10.45 -20.60
CA ALA A 639 -28.91 -9.37 -20.79
C ALA A 639 -27.83 -9.79 -21.77
N ILE A 640 -27.57 -8.93 -22.77
CA ILE A 640 -26.55 -9.09 -23.80
C ILE A 640 -25.58 -7.90 -23.74
N ARG A 641 -24.38 -8.07 -24.28
CA ARG A 641 -23.43 -6.97 -24.46
C ARG A 641 -23.85 -6.12 -25.66
N ASP A 642 -23.55 -4.82 -25.62
CA ASP A 642 -23.93 -3.90 -26.71
C ASP A 642 -23.35 -4.33 -28.07
N GLU A 643 -22.15 -4.90 -28.06
CA GLU A 643 -21.46 -5.45 -29.24
C GLU A 643 -22.16 -6.67 -29.86
N GLU A 644 -23.01 -7.38 -29.11
CA GLU A 644 -23.72 -8.57 -29.58
C GLU A 644 -25.06 -8.23 -30.26
N ARG A 645 -25.63 -7.05 -29.96
CA ARG A 645 -26.95 -6.65 -30.46
C ARG A 645 -27.06 -6.65 -31.99
N PRO A 646 -26.08 -6.13 -32.76
CA PRO A 646 -26.13 -6.18 -34.23
C PRO A 646 -26.15 -7.60 -34.79
N LEU A 647 -25.51 -8.57 -34.12
CA LEU A 647 -25.50 -9.97 -34.54
C LEU A 647 -26.87 -10.64 -34.36
N LEU A 648 -27.69 -10.16 -33.42
CA LEU A 648 -29.01 -10.70 -33.12
C LEU A 648 -30.12 -10.07 -33.97
N GLU A 649 -30.07 -8.76 -34.24
CA GLU A 649 -31.11 -8.04 -34.99
C GLU A 649 -31.23 -8.46 -36.47
N GLY A 650 -30.19 -9.06 -37.04
CA GLY A 650 -30.19 -9.64 -38.39
C GLY A 650 -29.83 -11.13 -38.44
N GLY A 651 -29.73 -11.79 -37.29
CA GLY A 651 -29.20 -13.14 -37.15
C GLY A 651 -30.25 -14.25 -37.19
N PRO A 652 -29.79 -15.52 -37.26
CA PRO A 652 -30.65 -16.70 -37.21
C PRO A 652 -31.24 -17.01 -35.82
N ILE A 653 -30.78 -16.30 -34.77
CA ILE A 653 -31.26 -16.48 -33.39
C ILE A 653 -32.28 -15.39 -33.08
N ARG A 654 -33.50 -15.80 -32.74
CA ARG A 654 -34.55 -14.88 -32.35
C ARG A 654 -34.31 -14.35 -30.94
N PHE A 655 -33.93 -13.08 -30.82
CA PHE A 655 -33.77 -12.42 -29.53
C PHE A 655 -35.11 -11.94 -28.95
N VAL A 656 -35.42 -12.35 -27.71
CA VAL A 656 -36.62 -11.94 -26.97
C VAL A 656 -36.30 -11.50 -25.53
N GLY A 657 -35.01 -11.31 -25.21
CA GLY A 657 -34.55 -11.03 -23.84
C GLY A 657 -35.15 -9.76 -23.23
N ASP A 658 -35.33 -8.70 -24.03
CA ASP A 658 -35.95 -7.43 -23.61
C ASP A 658 -37.40 -7.58 -23.12
N ALA A 659 -38.06 -8.70 -23.43
CA ALA A 659 -39.42 -9.00 -23.01
C ALA A 659 -39.53 -9.97 -21.82
N LEU A 660 -38.40 -10.41 -21.24
CA LEU A 660 -38.38 -11.23 -20.04
C LEU A 660 -38.46 -10.35 -18.79
N GLU A 661 -39.62 -10.32 -18.13
CA GLU A 661 -39.81 -9.52 -16.90
C GLU A 661 -39.14 -10.19 -15.69
N ASP A 662 -39.50 -11.44 -15.42
CA ASP A 662 -39.02 -12.25 -14.29
C ASP A 662 -38.63 -13.69 -14.72
N PHE A 663 -38.24 -14.52 -13.75
CA PHE A 663 -37.93 -15.93 -14.04
C PHE A 663 -39.17 -16.78 -14.31
N ALA A 664 -40.38 -16.34 -13.97
CA ALA A 664 -41.60 -17.04 -14.36
C ALA A 664 -41.86 -16.92 -15.87
N ASP A 665 -41.56 -15.75 -16.46
CA ASP A 665 -41.53 -15.61 -17.93
C ASP A 665 -40.43 -16.43 -18.58
N THR A 666 -39.25 -16.44 -17.99
CA THR A 666 -38.13 -17.27 -18.49
C THR A 666 -38.50 -18.75 -18.45
N ALA A 667 -39.19 -19.21 -17.39
CA ALA A 667 -39.69 -20.58 -17.27
C ALA A 667 -40.76 -20.89 -18.33
N ALA A 668 -41.70 -19.98 -18.55
CA ALA A 668 -42.73 -20.13 -19.57
C ALA A 668 -42.16 -20.20 -20.99
N LEU A 669 -41.16 -19.38 -21.29
CA LEU A 669 -40.43 -19.44 -22.56
C LEU A 669 -39.65 -20.76 -22.69
N THR A 670 -38.93 -21.15 -21.64
CA THR A 670 -38.14 -22.40 -21.60
C THR A 670 -39.01 -23.64 -21.78
N ALA A 671 -40.24 -23.63 -21.26
CA ALA A 671 -41.20 -24.72 -21.43
C ALA A 671 -41.66 -24.95 -22.89
N LEU A 672 -41.46 -23.96 -23.77
CA LEU A 672 -41.74 -24.06 -25.21
C LEU A 672 -40.55 -24.54 -26.04
N MET A 673 -39.38 -24.74 -25.41
CA MET A 673 -38.17 -25.22 -26.08
C MET A 673 -38.12 -26.74 -26.06
N ASP A 674 -37.85 -27.37 -27.19
CA ASP A 674 -37.65 -28.82 -27.29
C ASP A 674 -36.28 -29.24 -26.75
N GLY A 675 -35.31 -28.33 -26.72
CA GLY A 675 -34.04 -28.47 -26.01
C GLY A 675 -33.46 -27.12 -25.59
N VAL A 676 -32.64 -27.12 -24.55
CA VAL A 676 -31.93 -25.92 -24.07
C VAL A 676 -30.43 -26.17 -24.14
N VAL A 677 -29.68 -25.23 -24.70
CA VAL A 677 -28.22 -25.20 -24.65
C VAL A 677 -27.81 -23.98 -23.84
N SER A 678 -27.07 -24.20 -22.75
CA SER A 678 -26.69 -23.13 -21.83
C SER A 678 -25.26 -23.31 -21.35
N VAL A 679 -24.51 -22.22 -21.18
CA VAL A 679 -23.39 -22.23 -20.23
C VAL A 679 -23.91 -22.36 -18.78
N ASP A 680 -23.02 -22.57 -17.81
CA ASP A 680 -23.37 -22.68 -16.39
C ASP A 680 -24.02 -21.39 -15.85
N THR A 681 -25.36 -21.33 -15.88
CA THR A 681 -26.19 -20.16 -15.53
C THR A 681 -27.45 -20.58 -14.80
N SER A 682 -28.17 -19.59 -14.24
CA SER A 682 -29.52 -19.78 -13.70
C SER A 682 -30.50 -20.41 -14.69
N VAL A 683 -30.33 -20.21 -16.00
CA VAL A 683 -31.21 -20.83 -17.01
C VAL A 683 -30.91 -22.32 -17.18
N ALA A 684 -29.65 -22.75 -17.05
CA ALA A 684 -29.32 -24.18 -16.99
C ALA A 684 -30.03 -24.86 -15.82
N HIS A 685 -29.94 -24.26 -14.63
CA HIS A 685 -30.64 -24.76 -13.44
C HIS A 685 -32.16 -24.73 -13.58
N LEU A 686 -32.72 -23.70 -14.22
CA LEU A 686 -34.15 -23.59 -14.50
C LEU A 686 -34.62 -24.70 -15.46
N ALA A 687 -33.92 -24.90 -16.58
CA ALA A 687 -34.25 -25.94 -17.56
C ALA A 687 -34.23 -27.33 -16.91
N GLY A 688 -33.21 -27.60 -16.08
CA GLY A 688 -33.14 -28.82 -15.30
C GLY A 688 -34.27 -28.95 -14.27
N ALA A 689 -34.65 -27.87 -13.59
CA ALA A 689 -35.75 -27.85 -12.63
C ALA A 689 -37.13 -28.09 -13.28
N LEU A 690 -37.30 -27.66 -14.52
CA LEU A 690 -38.48 -27.90 -15.36
C LEU A 690 -38.46 -29.28 -16.06
N GLY A 691 -37.38 -30.06 -15.90
CA GLY A 691 -37.21 -31.35 -16.57
C GLY A 691 -37.08 -31.25 -18.09
N ARG A 692 -36.55 -30.15 -18.63
CA ARG A 692 -36.33 -29.98 -20.07
C ARG A 692 -35.03 -30.67 -20.51
N PRO A 693 -34.95 -31.20 -21.75
CA PRO A 693 -33.68 -31.64 -22.33
C PRO A 693 -32.66 -30.51 -22.30
N LEU A 694 -31.49 -30.75 -21.71
CA LEU A 694 -30.49 -29.72 -21.43
C LEU A 694 -29.11 -30.16 -21.90
N ALA A 695 -28.43 -29.33 -22.67
CA ALA A 695 -26.99 -29.41 -22.92
C ALA A 695 -26.29 -28.29 -22.17
N VAL A 696 -25.34 -28.63 -21.30
CA VAL A 696 -24.57 -27.64 -20.53
C VAL A 696 -23.16 -27.52 -21.08
N MET A 697 -22.79 -26.31 -21.51
CA MET A 697 -21.46 -25.92 -21.92
C MET A 697 -20.64 -25.55 -20.69
N LEU A 698 -19.53 -26.25 -20.47
CA LEU A 698 -18.73 -26.14 -19.25
C LEU A 698 -17.27 -25.81 -19.54
N PRO A 699 -16.62 -24.98 -18.70
CA PRO A 699 -15.18 -24.78 -18.80
C PRO A 699 -14.42 -26.05 -18.42
N HIS A 700 -13.11 -26.06 -18.67
CA HIS A 700 -12.24 -27.21 -18.34
C HIS A 700 -12.30 -27.60 -16.85
N THR A 701 -12.35 -26.59 -15.97
CA THR A 701 -12.60 -26.78 -14.53
C THR A 701 -13.97 -26.18 -14.18
N PRO A 702 -15.06 -26.97 -14.25
CA PRO A 702 -16.40 -26.49 -13.98
C PRO A 702 -16.66 -26.22 -12.50
N ASP A 703 -17.79 -25.60 -12.21
CA ASP A 703 -18.35 -25.56 -10.86
C ASP A 703 -18.62 -26.98 -10.33
N PHE A 704 -18.53 -27.14 -9.00
CA PHE A 704 -18.62 -28.44 -8.33
C PHE A 704 -19.92 -29.20 -8.64
N ARG A 705 -21.01 -28.49 -8.95
CA ARG A 705 -22.32 -29.07 -9.25
C ARG A 705 -22.28 -30.01 -10.46
N TRP A 706 -21.33 -29.78 -11.37
CA TRP A 706 -21.24 -30.53 -12.61
C TRP A 706 -20.25 -31.69 -12.56
N LEU A 707 -19.45 -31.80 -11.49
CA LEU A 707 -18.41 -32.82 -11.32
C LEU A 707 -17.44 -32.89 -12.52
N LEU A 708 -16.47 -33.80 -12.45
CA LEU A 708 -15.26 -33.72 -13.24
C LEU A 708 -15.06 -34.81 -14.30
N GLU A 709 -15.64 -36.00 -14.13
CA GLU A 709 -15.35 -37.19 -14.96
C GLU A 709 -16.64 -37.87 -15.46
N ARG A 710 -17.58 -37.06 -15.96
CA ARG A 710 -18.89 -37.55 -16.39
C ARG A 710 -19.62 -36.62 -17.34
N ASP A 711 -20.32 -37.16 -18.33
CA ASP A 711 -21.11 -36.37 -19.29
C ASP A 711 -22.60 -36.28 -18.92
N ASP A 712 -23.00 -36.87 -17.79
CA ASP A 712 -24.34 -36.75 -17.19
C ASP A 712 -24.34 -35.83 -15.97
N SER A 713 -25.52 -35.39 -15.52
CA SER A 713 -25.66 -34.63 -14.27
C SER A 713 -26.46 -35.43 -13.23
N PRO A 714 -25.90 -35.69 -12.04
CA PRO A 714 -26.66 -36.32 -10.96
C PRO A 714 -27.73 -35.38 -10.37
N TRP A 715 -27.61 -34.07 -10.61
CA TRP A 715 -28.59 -33.08 -10.18
C TRP A 715 -29.75 -32.92 -11.17
N TYR A 716 -29.52 -33.18 -12.45
CA TYR A 716 -30.46 -32.96 -13.54
C TYR A 716 -30.43 -34.15 -14.51
N PRO A 717 -31.33 -35.13 -14.35
CA PRO A 717 -31.33 -36.35 -15.17
C PRO A 717 -31.47 -36.12 -16.68
N THR A 718 -32.04 -34.98 -17.09
CA THR A 718 -32.21 -34.58 -18.49
C THR A 718 -31.02 -33.82 -19.07
N ALA A 719 -29.98 -33.58 -18.28
CA ALA A 719 -28.82 -32.80 -18.68
C ALA A 719 -27.67 -33.67 -19.22
N ARG A 720 -27.06 -33.20 -20.31
CA ARG A 720 -25.82 -33.71 -20.87
C ARG A 720 -24.76 -32.62 -20.83
N LEU A 721 -23.55 -32.98 -20.39
CA LEU A 721 -22.47 -32.03 -20.09
C LEU A 721 -21.40 -32.06 -21.18
N PHE A 722 -20.95 -30.88 -21.60
CA PHE A 722 -19.93 -30.71 -22.63
C PHE A 722 -18.83 -29.78 -22.12
N ARG A 723 -17.72 -30.37 -21.69
CA ARG A 723 -16.57 -29.64 -21.11
C ARG A 723 -15.52 -29.31 -22.13
N GLN A 724 -14.89 -28.14 -21.98
CA GLN A 724 -13.67 -27.84 -22.73
C GLN A 724 -12.59 -28.90 -22.46
N PRO A 725 -11.88 -29.38 -23.50
CA PRO A 725 -10.73 -30.26 -23.31
C PRO A 725 -9.59 -29.53 -22.59
N GLU A 726 -9.40 -28.24 -22.89
CA GLU A 726 -8.46 -27.33 -22.24
C GLU A 726 -9.09 -25.93 -22.14
N GLY A 727 -8.61 -25.09 -21.21
CA GLY A 727 -9.14 -23.75 -21.00
C GLY A 727 -9.19 -22.91 -22.29
N GLY A 728 -10.34 -22.31 -22.57
CA GLY A 728 -10.55 -21.45 -23.75
C GLY A 728 -10.92 -22.19 -25.05
N GLN A 729 -10.85 -23.53 -25.10
CA GLN A 729 -11.14 -24.30 -26.32
C GLN A 729 -12.64 -24.59 -26.51
N TRP A 730 -13.44 -23.54 -26.73
CA TRP A 730 -14.89 -23.64 -26.91
C TRP A 730 -15.33 -24.28 -28.24
N ALA A 731 -14.53 -24.19 -29.31
CA ALA A 731 -14.92 -24.70 -30.63
C ALA A 731 -15.31 -26.20 -30.62
N SER A 732 -14.51 -27.03 -29.94
CA SER A 732 -14.78 -28.47 -29.79
C SER A 732 -16.04 -28.78 -28.96
N VAL A 733 -16.42 -27.88 -28.06
CA VAL A 733 -17.66 -27.99 -27.27
C VAL A 733 -18.85 -27.74 -28.19
N VAL A 734 -18.78 -26.67 -28.99
CA VAL A 734 -19.82 -26.29 -29.96
C VAL A 734 -20.07 -27.41 -30.98
N GLU A 735 -19.02 -27.99 -31.55
CA GLU A 735 -19.13 -29.10 -32.51
C GLU A 735 -19.82 -30.32 -31.90
N ARG A 736 -19.39 -30.76 -30.71
CA ARG A 736 -19.99 -31.94 -30.05
C ARG A 736 -21.45 -31.72 -29.66
N ILE A 737 -21.84 -30.49 -29.31
CA ILE A 737 -23.25 -30.17 -29.08
C ILE A 737 -24.03 -30.24 -30.39
N ARG A 738 -23.50 -29.69 -31.48
CA ARG A 738 -24.16 -29.74 -32.81
C ARG A 738 -24.48 -31.19 -33.22
N ASP A 739 -23.56 -32.11 -32.95
CA ASP A 739 -23.73 -33.54 -33.22
C ASP A 739 -24.71 -34.23 -32.27
N ALA A 740 -24.78 -33.78 -31.02
CA ALA A 740 -25.66 -34.33 -30.00
C ALA A 740 -27.10 -33.80 -30.04
N LEU A 741 -27.35 -32.64 -30.67
CA LEU A 741 -28.66 -31.98 -30.72
C LEU A 741 -29.80 -32.86 -31.25
N PRO A 742 -29.64 -33.64 -32.34
CA PRO A 742 -30.70 -34.53 -32.81
C PRO A 742 -31.16 -35.53 -31.75
N ALA A 743 -30.23 -36.09 -30.97
CA ALA A 743 -30.54 -37.02 -29.88
C ALA A 743 -31.16 -36.31 -28.67
N LEU A 744 -30.69 -35.10 -28.35
CA LEU A 744 -31.22 -34.29 -27.26
C LEU A 744 -32.70 -33.94 -27.46
N VAL A 745 -33.07 -33.60 -28.71
CA VAL A 745 -34.41 -33.16 -29.10
C VAL A 745 -35.33 -34.34 -29.43
N GLY A 746 -34.79 -35.41 -30.01
CA GLY A 746 -35.54 -36.58 -30.47
C GLY A 746 -36.00 -37.54 -29.37
N GLY A 747 -35.50 -37.39 -28.14
CA GLY A 747 -35.92 -38.19 -26.98
C GLY A 747 -37.33 -37.88 -26.45
N VAL A 748 -37.98 -36.83 -26.95
CA VAL A 748 -39.36 -36.48 -26.62
C VAL A 748 -40.28 -37.27 -27.56
N ALA A 749 -40.66 -38.49 -27.17
CA ALA A 749 -41.79 -39.16 -27.79
C ALA A 749 -43.02 -38.24 -27.67
N ARG A 750 -43.57 -37.85 -28.83
CA ARG A 750 -44.73 -36.96 -28.97
C ARG A 750 -45.97 -37.49 -28.28
#